data_AF-A0AAV5GNX3-F1
#
_entry.id   AF-A0AAV5GNX3-F1
#
_cell.length_a   1.000
_cell.length_b   1.000
_cell.length_c   1.000
_cell.angle_alpha   90.00
_cell.angle_beta   90.00
_cell.angle_gamma   90.00
#
_symmetry.space_group_name_H-M   'P 1'
#
loop_
_entity.id
_entity.type
_entity.pdbx_description
1 polymer ?
#
loop_
_entity_poly.entity_id
_entity_poly.type
_entity_poly.pdbx_seq_one_letter_code
_entity_poly.pdbx_strand_id
1 'polypeptide(L)'
;MSDSEDMPGVAISSLSLSYPPAPALRPLTPHNGSPSPASLPPPVAPVKNPLYLSIDAGVSKLKACVLDDKLRVVWVEHVKIDDELPQYGTRHGVYTLGDVVTCPSEARLHALDLLLEKLARECPDPTLLSRVVCVSGVGQPHTLHYLSHDFPSLLSTLIGSPQNRISSVLTAQSAFSLPEPSTCGDTSAFPQVRELEHYFGELTQRSSGGEGGEAGGAARERAPFETAALLEAGRQELARRTGSSPTSRSGAAQLLKVVQTDQRAEAEGKEGVLSRTGRIVLECGLLASVFLGVLAPADAADTCSTCLLNPVTGLWDEDVLAFVAAGGQEGQQDGSKTASLTQKLGTVERDGGIELGKISPYFVQRFAFSPNCIVAPFTGTDPATFLAFPLTSRDALVSLASPAETDTLMAPSPAFVPTPERTIVWHPAKAWWECFEDASAKGKEKANETEGETVKTPDFIAVVSSRNAGIGRALSRDLYCNGQWDVFSHLSAIVPHGGTLGLDEKFYSLFFPHGEATSAQGFLRFVSGARVQEFSDRKINPRLLLESQLMTLRLRLGRIYRSLLPPDDPSLDHVRPHDPLGFPGLSSSFHPERVILVGEASQNPAMASLLSTMFNSPAFLPLATGLKSFAHGQRDYDRHERDDPASSRKKTTAAALGAAYKAAWAYARAACGERSSFSAFLSYAIVEYSSHEYVHNVEQDRAAASAVDPSLAGTFASSSMSTGDETSTSLAASEHSRFSLPRPGQSHRRVPSAAASSHSQQQSHWPARGPASSVAARSAPATLERVHPSQLAEVALAVGSGGVGRGGAEGRELDPDPPGLTLVAMPDWDEWRYYTSMLPEFVRLERSALKGLV
;
A
#
# COMPACT_ATOMS: atom_id res chain seq x y z
N MET A 1 -50.82 -3.35 59.32
CA MET A 1 -52.27 -3.55 59.22
C MET A 1 -52.64 -3.28 57.77
N SER A 2 -52.89 -4.22 56.87
CA SER A 2 -53.09 -5.68 56.89
C SER A 2 -54.15 -5.91 55.79
N ASP A 3 -54.12 -6.88 54.89
CA ASP A 3 -53.23 -8.01 54.55
C ASP A 3 -53.55 -8.33 53.04
N SER A 4 -52.62 -8.77 52.18
CA SER A 4 -52.39 -10.17 51.73
C SER A 4 -53.69 -10.98 51.40
N GLU A 5 -53.82 -11.85 50.40
CA GLU A 5 -52.93 -12.56 49.44
C GLU A 5 -53.62 -12.48 48.02
N ASP A 6 -53.13 -12.95 46.87
CA ASP A 6 -52.55 -14.28 46.58
C ASP A 6 -51.94 -14.34 45.15
N MET A 7 -50.99 -15.26 44.93
CA MET A 7 -50.38 -15.63 43.64
C MET A 7 -50.03 -17.12 43.70
N PRO A 8 -50.37 -17.95 42.70
CA PRO A 8 -49.32 -18.29 41.73
C PRO A 8 -49.81 -18.72 40.32
N GLY A 9 -48.89 -18.75 39.34
CA GLY A 9 -49.11 -19.42 38.05
C GLY A 9 -48.15 -19.02 36.93
N VAL A 10 -47.01 -19.71 36.81
CA VAL A 10 -46.03 -19.47 35.73
C VAL A 10 -46.37 -20.29 34.48
N ALA A 11 -46.40 -19.63 33.32
CA ALA A 11 -46.26 -20.28 32.02
C ALA A 11 -45.50 -19.35 31.05
N ILE A 12 -44.21 -19.62 30.83
CA ILE A 12 -43.40 -18.91 29.83
C ILE A 12 -43.69 -19.55 28.46
N SER A 13 -44.19 -18.76 27.51
CA SER A 13 -44.17 -19.14 26.10
C SER A 13 -43.88 -17.93 25.21
N SER A 14 -43.18 -18.17 24.11
CA SER A 14 -42.54 -17.18 23.24
C SER A 14 -43.50 -16.15 22.64
N LEU A 15 -43.19 -14.86 22.82
CA LEU A 15 -43.71 -13.78 21.98
C LEU A 15 -42.58 -13.18 21.15
N SER A 16 -42.61 -13.47 19.85
CA SER A 16 -41.79 -12.81 18.84
C SER A 16 -42.25 -11.36 18.65
N LEU A 17 -41.37 -10.39 18.90
CA LEU A 17 -41.61 -9.00 18.54
C LEU A 17 -41.41 -8.82 17.03
N SER A 18 -42.53 -8.74 16.31
CA SER A 18 -42.58 -8.42 14.89
C SER A 18 -42.20 -6.97 14.63
N TYR A 19 -41.24 -6.73 13.74
CA TYR A 19 -40.97 -5.41 13.19
C TYR A 19 -42.20 -4.87 12.43
N PRO A 20 -42.50 -3.56 12.48
CA PRO A 20 -43.58 -2.97 11.69
C PRO A 20 -43.24 -2.99 10.18
N PRO A 21 -44.24 -3.18 9.30
CA PRO A 21 -44.01 -3.21 7.86
C PRO A 21 -43.68 -1.82 7.29
N ALA A 22 -42.81 -1.80 6.29
CA ALA A 22 -42.47 -0.58 5.55
C ALA A 22 -43.71 0.05 4.87
N PRO A 23 -43.78 1.39 4.75
CA PRO A 23 -44.93 2.06 4.15
C PRO A 23 -45.02 1.78 2.64
N ALA A 24 -46.09 1.10 2.24
CA ALA A 24 -46.36 0.79 0.84
C ALA A 24 -46.80 2.05 0.06
N LEU A 25 -45.87 2.63 -0.71
CA LEU A 25 -46.21 3.63 -1.73
C LEU A 25 -46.94 2.95 -2.89
N ARG A 26 -48.21 3.32 -3.11
CA ARG A 26 -49.04 2.79 -4.20
C ARG A 26 -48.56 3.33 -5.56
N PRO A 27 -48.69 2.56 -6.65
CA PRO A 27 -48.42 3.08 -8.00
C PRO A 27 -49.42 4.18 -8.37
N LEU A 28 -48.93 5.32 -8.83
CA LEU A 28 -49.76 6.35 -9.44
C LEU A 28 -50.12 5.96 -10.88
N THR A 29 -51.37 6.17 -11.25
CA THR A 29 -51.89 5.95 -12.61
C THR A 29 -51.23 6.88 -13.63
N PRO A 30 -51.00 6.44 -14.88
CA PRO A 30 -50.27 7.22 -15.88
C PRO A 30 -51.10 8.42 -16.38
N HIS A 31 -50.53 9.62 -16.27
CA HIS A 31 -51.00 10.77 -17.05
C HIS A 31 -50.55 10.61 -18.51
N ASN A 32 -51.51 10.56 -19.44
CA ASN A 32 -51.24 10.72 -20.86
C ASN A 32 -50.62 12.10 -21.11
N GLY A 33 -49.42 12.16 -21.70
CA GLY A 33 -48.80 13.44 -22.08
C GLY A 33 -47.27 13.51 -21.99
N SER A 34 -46.53 12.42 -22.09
CA SER A 34 -45.08 12.47 -22.32
C SER A 34 -44.77 12.57 -23.83
N PRO A 35 -43.76 13.37 -24.25
CA PRO A 35 -43.25 13.31 -25.61
C PRO A 35 -42.66 11.92 -25.88
N SER A 36 -42.74 11.46 -27.14
CA SER A 36 -42.20 10.16 -27.55
C SER A 36 -40.75 10.00 -27.12
N PRO A 37 -40.33 8.84 -26.58
CA PRO A 37 -38.92 8.60 -26.29
C PRO A 37 -38.11 8.81 -27.57
N ALA A 38 -37.06 9.63 -27.49
CA ALA A 38 -36.12 9.77 -28.59
C ALA A 38 -35.61 8.37 -28.97
N SER A 39 -35.54 8.09 -30.27
CA SER A 39 -35.03 6.82 -30.78
C SER A 39 -33.68 6.51 -30.15
N LEU A 40 -33.52 5.31 -29.58
CA LEU A 40 -32.23 4.81 -29.12
C LEU A 40 -31.19 5.06 -30.23
N PRO A 41 -30.02 5.63 -29.90
CA PRO A 41 -28.97 5.82 -30.89
C PRO A 41 -28.61 4.46 -31.51
N PRO A 42 -28.30 4.41 -32.82
CA PRO A 42 -27.90 3.16 -33.45
C PRO A 42 -26.66 2.59 -32.73
N PRO A 43 -26.52 1.26 -32.63
CA PRO A 43 -25.34 0.64 -32.05
C PRO A 43 -24.09 1.17 -32.76
N VAL A 44 -23.18 1.76 -31.97
CA VAL A 44 -21.98 2.42 -32.47
C VAL A 44 -21.14 1.41 -33.24
N ALA A 45 -20.77 1.74 -34.48
CA ALA A 45 -19.86 0.90 -35.24
C ALA A 45 -18.55 0.72 -34.45
N PRO A 46 -18.06 -0.51 -34.23
CA PRO A 46 -16.92 -0.74 -33.36
C PRO A 46 -15.70 0.04 -33.84
N VAL A 47 -15.12 0.84 -32.95
CA VAL A 47 -13.87 1.57 -33.21
C VAL A 47 -12.80 0.52 -33.48
N LYS A 48 -12.18 0.56 -34.66
CA LYS A 48 -11.08 -0.35 -34.98
C LYS A 48 -9.89 -0.05 -34.06
N ASN A 49 -9.42 -1.09 -33.37
CA ASN A 49 -8.29 -1.04 -32.43
C ASN A 49 -8.53 -0.01 -31.30
N PRO A 50 -9.49 -0.26 -30.38
CA PRO A 50 -9.77 0.63 -29.26
C PRO A 50 -8.55 0.80 -28.36
N LEU A 51 -8.46 1.94 -27.68
CA LEU A 51 -7.42 2.25 -26.70
C LEU A 51 -8.02 2.60 -25.33
N TYR A 52 -7.27 2.34 -24.27
CA TYR A 52 -7.66 2.63 -22.89
C TYR A 52 -6.64 3.56 -22.24
N LEU A 53 -7.08 4.67 -21.66
CA LEU A 53 -6.21 5.67 -21.04
C LEU A 53 -6.35 5.62 -19.51
N SER A 54 -5.23 5.60 -18.80
CA SER A 54 -5.18 5.95 -17.38
C SER A 54 -4.36 7.20 -17.14
N ILE A 55 -4.83 8.06 -16.24
CA ILE A 55 -4.03 9.16 -15.66
C ILE A 55 -3.59 8.78 -14.25
N ASP A 56 -2.30 8.68 -14.00
CA ASP A 56 -1.71 8.46 -12.67
C ASP A 56 -1.20 9.80 -12.11
N ALA A 57 -1.91 10.31 -11.11
CA ALA A 57 -1.68 11.63 -10.55
C ALA A 57 -0.92 11.55 -9.20
N GLY A 58 0.32 11.04 -9.27
CA GLY A 58 1.25 11.03 -8.14
C GLY A 58 1.67 12.44 -7.69
N VAL A 59 2.29 12.54 -6.51
CA VAL A 59 2.58 13.82 -5.82
C VAL A 59 3.40 14.80 -6.68
N SER A 60 4.55 14.35 -7.19
CA SER A 60 5.50 15.21 -7.94
C SER A 60 5.35 15.14 -9.46
N LYS A 61 4.60 14.17 -9.98
CA LYS A 61 4.50 13.85 -11.41
C LYS A 61 3.10 13.36 -11.75
N LEU A 62 2.53 13.87 -12.84
CA LEU A 62 1.38 13.26 -13.50
C LEU A 62 1.89 12.38 -14.65
N LYS A 63 1.29 11.20 -14.84
CA LYS A 63 1.64 10.25 -15.88
C LYS A 63 0.39 9.82 -16.64
N ALA A 64 0.54 9.56 -17.94
CA ALA A 64 -0.45 8.89 -18.76
C ALA A 64 0.09 7.54 -19.20
N CYS A 65 -0.76 6.51 -19.16
CA CYS A 65 -0.49 5.19 -19.69
C CYS A 65 -1.64 4.80 -20.63
N VAL A 66 -1.30 4.44 -21.87
CA VAL A 66 -2.27 4.04 -22.89
C VAL A 66 -2.06 2.57 -23.24
N LEU A 67 -3.14 1.79 -23.15
CA LEU A 67 -3.17 0.37 -23.53
C LEU A 67 -3.93 0.17 -24.85
N ASP A 68 -3.59 -0.89 -25.57
CA ASP A 68 -4.39 -1.43 -26.69
C ASP A 68 -5.46 -2.44 -26.25
N ASP A 69 -6.17 -2.98 -27.24
CA ASP A 69 -7.18 -4.04 -27.11
C ASP A 69 -6.65 -5.35 -26.53
N LYS A 70 -5.34 -5.59 -26.61
CA LYS A 70 -4.62 -6.71 -25.98
C LYS A 70 -4.02 -6.33 -24.61
N LEU A 71 -4.47 -5.22 -24.03
CA LEU A 71 -4.01 -4.63 -22.76
C LEU A 71 -2.52 -4.23 -22.73
N ARG A 72 -1.83 -4.13 -23.88
CA ARG A 72 -0.39 -3.82 -23.93
C ARG A 72 -0.14 -2.32 -23.90
N VAL A 73 0.84 -1.88 -23.13
CA VAL A 73 1.30 -0.47 -23.15
C VAL A 73 1.79 -0.05 -24.53
N VAL A 74 1.05 0.85 -25.19
CA VAL A 74 1.40 1.44 -26.49
C VAL A 74 2.05 2.81 -26.37
N TRP A 75 1.71 3.58 -25.32
CA TRP A 75 2.29 4.90 -25.08
C TRP A 75 2.32 5.23 -23.58
N VAL A 76 3.41 5.86 -23.13
CA VAL A 76 3.56 6.43 -21.79
C VAL A 76 4.02 7.87 -21.93
N GLU A 77 3.38 8.78 -21.21
CA GLU A 77 3.78 10.18 -21.15
C GLU A 77 3.81 10.69 -19.71
N HIS A 78 4.58 11.72 -19.40
CA HIS A 78 4.60 12.31 -18.07
C HIS A 78 4.89 13.81 -18.06
N VAL A 79 4.41 14.46 -17.00
CA VAL A 79 4.72 15.85 -16.64
C VAL A 79 5.30 15.85 -15.24
N LYS A 80 6.48 16.47 -15.08
CA LYS A 80 7.07 16.72 -13.76
C LYS A 80 6.72 18.14 -13.31
N ILE A 81 6.09 18.28 -12.14
CA ILE A 81 5.51 19.57 -11.72
C ILE A 81 6.60 20.62 -11.51
N ASP A 82 7.69 20.30 -10.80
CA ASP A 82 8.75 21.27 -10.49
C ASP A 82 9.54 21.71 -11.73
N ASP A 83 9.80 20.78 -12.67
CA ASP A 83 10.61 21.03 -13.87
C ASP A 83 9.81 21.81 -14.95
N GLU A 84 8.51 21.51 -15.10
CA GLU A 84 7.69 22.00 -16.22
C GLU A 84 6.68 23.09 -15.82
N LEU A 85 6.39 23.24 -14.53
CA LEU A 85 5.53 24.29 -13.98
C LEU A 85 6.24 25.10 -12.87
N PRO A 86 7.49 25.59 -13.09
CA PRO A 86 8.30 26.25 -12.08
C PRO A 86 7.68 27.53 -11.51
N GLN A 87 6.68 28.11 -12.19
CA GLN A 87 5.92 29.28 -11.71
C GLN A 87 5.15 29.03 -10.41
N TYR A 88 4.82 27.78 -10.07
CA TYR A 88 4.24 27.46 -8.77
C TYR A 88 5.31 27.37 -7.66
N GLY A 89 6.60 27.24 -7.99
CA GLY A 89 7.68 27.25 -6.99
C GLY A 89 7.66 26.07 -6.01
N THR A 90 7.03 24.95 -6.39
CA THR A 90 6.99 23.72 -5.59
C THR A 90 8.37 23.06 -5.47
N ARG A 91 8.50 22.15 -4.50
CA ARG A 91 9.63 21.21 -4.41
C ARG A 91 9.08 19.81 -4.20
N HIS A 92 9.43 18.88 -5.08
CA HIS A 92 8.81 17.56 -5.17
C HIS A 92 7.27 17.63 -5.32
N GLY A 93 6.77 18.65 -6.03
CA GLY A 93 5.34 18.89 -6.26
C GLY A 93 4.56 19.48 -5.08
N VAL A 94 5.21 19.79 -3.95
CA VAL A 94 4.58 20.28 -2.73
C VAL A 94 5.21 21.57 -2.20
N TYR A 95 4.50 22.23 -1.29
CA TYR A 95 5.07 23.19 -0.34
C TYR A 95 5.27 22.50 1.00
N THR A 96 6.35 22.84 1.71
CA THR A 96 6.68 22.26 3.01
C THR A 96 7.03 23.36 4.00
N LEU A 97 6.28 23.44 5.10
CA LEU A 97 6.49 24.39 6.20
C LEU A 97 6.40 23.66 7.54
N GLY A 98 7.52 23.09 7.98
CA GLY A 98 7.54 22.18 9.14
C GLY A 98 6.72 20.93 8.86
N ASP A 99 5.77 20.62 9.74
CA ASP A 99 4.84 19.50 9.62
C ASP A 99 3.69 19.73 8.61
N VAL A 100 3.56 20.94 8.06
CA VAL A 100 2.52 21.28 7.07
C VAL A 100 3.06 21.00 5.66
N VAL A 101 2.36 20.14 4.91
CA VAL A 101 2.74 19.76 3.55
C VAL A 101 1.54 19.85 2.61
N THR A 102 1.46 20.93 1.83
CA THR A 102 0.33 21.24 0.94
C THR A 102 0.70 21.14 -0.54
N CYS A 103 -0.29 20.99 -1.42
CA CYS A 103 -0.09 21.09 -2.87
C CYS A 103 -1.11 22.07 -3.50
N PRO A 104 -0.69 22.95 -4.43
CA PRO A 104 -1.62 23.85 -5.12
C PRO A 104 -2.51 23.08 -6.11
N SER A 105 -3.83 23.05 -5.86
CA SER A 105 -4.80 22.29 -6.67
C SER A 105 -4.83 22.73 -8.14
N GLU A 106 -4.58 24.01 -8.42
CA GLU A 106 -4.50 24.53 -9.79
C GLU A 106 -3.30 23.95 -10.55
N ALA A 107 -2.15 23.73 -9.90
CA ALA A 107 -0.98 23.15 -10.54
C ALA A 107 -1.20 21.70 -10.97
N ARG A 108 -2.03 20.96 -10.21
CA ARG A 108 -2.50 19.60 -10.57
C ARG A 108 -3.25 19.62 -11.90
N LEU A 109 -4.19 20.57 -12.05
CA LEU A 109 -4.97 20.75 -13.28
C LEU A 109 -4.11 21.30 -14.45
N HIS A 110 -3.13 22.16 -14.17
CA HIS A 110 -2.19 22.65 -15.18
C HIS A 110 -1.24 21.53 -15.65
N ALA A 111 -0.82 20.63 -14.76
CA ALA A 111 -0.06 19.44 -15.14
C ALA A 111 -0.90 18.48 -16.00
N LEU A 112 -2.22 18.39 -15.77
CA LEU A 112 -3.15 17.66 -16.62
C LEU A 112 -3.29 18.30 -18.01
N ASP A 113 -3.41 19.64 -18.10
CA ASP A 113 -3.38 20.37 -19.38
C ASP A 113 -2.12 20.03 -20.17
N LEU A 114 -0.93 20.15 -19.55
CA LEU A 114 0.34 19.85 -20.22
C LEU A 114 0.45 18.37 -20.61
N LEU A 115 -0.03 17.44 -19.80
CA LEU A 115 0.02 16.00 -20.08
C LEU A 115 -0.85 15.66 -21.31
N LEU A 116 -2.04 16.23 -21.41
CA LEU A 116 -2.93 16.04 -22.57
C LEU A 116 -2.40 16.74 -23.83
N GLU A 117 -1.81 17.94 -23.69
CA GLU A 117 -1.14 18.64 -24.79
C GLU A 117 0.10 17.86 -25.30
N LYS A 118 0.88 17.25 -24.40
CA LYS A 118 1.97 16.32 -24.77
C LYS A 118 1.45 15.08 -25.49
N LEU A 119 0.43 14.40 -24.95
CA LEU A 119 -0.17 13.22 -25.60
C LEU A 119 -0.65 13.52 -27.02
N ALA A 120 -1.27 14.68 -27.24
CA ALA A 120 -1.78 15.10 -28.54
C ALA A 120 -0.67 15.52 -29.55
N ARG A 121 0.51 15.95 -29.05
CA ARG A 121 1.58 16.55 -29.87
C ARG A 121 2.79 15.63 -30.09
N GLU A 122 3.15 14.85 -29.08
CA GLU A 122 4.41 14.09 -29.04
C GLU A 122 4.22 12.61 -29.42
N CYS A 123 2.99 12.11 -29.40
CA CYS A 123 2.68 10.79 -29.93
C CYS A 123 2.74 10.79 -31.48
N PRO A 124 3.47 9.86 -32.12
CA PRO A 124 3.50 9.75 -33.58
C PRO A 124 2.16 9.32 -34.22
N ASP A 125 1.23 8.76 -33.44
CA ASP A 125 -0.13 8.42 -33.90
C ASP A 125 -1.09 9.61 -33.61
N PRO A 126 -1.45 10.44 -34.60
CA PRO A 126 -2.38 11.55 -34.40
C PRO A 126 -3.82 11.07 -34.12
N THR A 127 -4.10 9.77 -34.24
CA THR A 127 -5.41 9.18 -33.93
C THR A 127 -5.50 8.61 -32.52
N LEU A 128 -4.42 8.66 -31.73
CA LEU A 128 -4.33 8.08 -30.37
C LEU A 128 -5.55 8.45 -29.51
N LEU A 129 -5.80 9.74 -29.29
CA LEU A 129 -6.88 10.21 -28.42
C LEU A 129 -8.28 9.93 -29.01
N SER A 130 -8.42 9.97 -30.34
CA SER A 130 -9.69 9.64 -31.02
C SER A 130 -10.06 8.15 -30.94
N ARG A 131 -9.09 7.28 -30.67
CA ARG A 131 -9.26 5.84 -30.46
C ARG A 131 -9.45 5.46 -28.98
N VAL A 132 -9.28 6.40 -28.05
CA VAL A 132 -9.55 6.15 -26.62
C VAL A 132 -11.05 5.95 -26.42
N VAL A 133 -11.43 4.78 -25.89
CA VAL A 133 -12.82 4.40 -25.63
C VAL A 133 -13.18 4.41 -24.14
N CYS A 134 -12.19 4.37 -23.25
CA CYS A 134 -12.40 4.58 -21.82
C CYS A 134 -11.21 5.30 -21.17
N VAL A 135 -11.53 6.20 -20.22
CA VAL A 135 -10.58 6.83 -19.30
C VAL A 135 -10.87 6.38 -17.87
N SER A 136 -9.83 6.01 -17.14
CA SER A 136 -9.82 5.91 -15.67
C SER A 136 -8.54 6.56 -15.13
N GLY A 137 -8.22 6.38 -13.86
CA GLY A 137 -7.00 6.91 -13.29
C GLY A 137 -6.86 6.75 -11.79
N VAL A 138 -5.80 7.37 -11.28
CA VAL A 138 -5.29 7.24 -9.93
C VAL A 138 -5.14 8.61 -9.31
N GLY A 139 -5.72 8.81 -8.13
CA GLY A 139 -5.43 9.93 -7.26
C GLY A 139 -4.35 9.58 -6.22
N GLN A 140 -3.57 10.57 -5.80
CA GLN A 140 -2.84 10.48 -4.54
C GLN A 140 -3.83 10.27 -3.37
N PRO A 141 -3.59 9.31 -2.47
CA PRO A 141 -4.54 9.03 -1.39
C PRO A 141 -4.62 10.18 -0.40
N HIS A 142 -5.68 10.17 0.43
CA HIS A 142 -5.92 11.09 1.55
C HIS A 142 -6.13 12.60 1.23
N THR A 143 -5.70 13.10 0.07
CA THR A 143 -5.74 14.54 -0.26
C THR A 143 -7.17 15.00 -0.57
N LEU A 144 -7.72 15.90 0.27
CA LEU A 144 -9.06 16.45 0.11
C LEU A 144 -9.04 17.82 -0.59
N HIS A 145 -9.69 17.92 -1.75
CA HIS A 145 -9.90 19.20 -2.45
C HIS A 145 -11.27 19.78 -2.10
N TYR A 146 -11.28 21.08 -1.78
CA TYR A 146 -12.45 21.82 -1.35
C TYR A 146 -12.93 22.69 -2.53
N LEU A 147 -13.89 22.17 -3.29
CA LEU A 147 -14.42 22.80 -4.50
C LEU A 147 -15.45 23.87 -4.13
N SER A 148 -15.39 25.01 -4.80
CA SER A 148 -16.34 26.12 -4.60
C SER A 148 -17.75 25.76 -5.08
N HIS A 149 -18.75 26.55 -4.68
CA HIS A 149 -20.11 26.45 -5.23
C HIS A 149 -20.15 26.71 -6.75
N ASP A 150 -19.21 27.47 -7.30
CA ASP A 150 -19.14 27.80 -8.72
C ASP A 150 -18.52 26.68 -9.58
N PHE A 151 -17.89 25.66 -8.97
CA PHE A 151 -17.18 24.60 -9.70
C PHE A 151 -18.01 23.93 -10.82
N PRO A 152 -19.30 23.56 -10.63
CA PRO A 152 -20.13 22.99 -11.71
C PRO A 152 -20.39 23.98 -12.86
N SER A 153 -20.51 25.28 -12.55
CA SER A 153 -20.65 26.35 -13.55
C SER A 153 -19.35 26.58 -14.32
N LEU A 154 -18.20 26.42 -13.67
CA LEU A 154 -16.89 26.49 -14.31
C LEU A 154 -16.62 25.29 -15.23
N LEU A 155 -17.03 24.07 -14.85
CA LEU A 155 -17.03 22.90 -15.76
C LEU A 155 -17.90 23.15 -17.00
N SER A 156 -19.08 23.76 -16.80
CA SER A 156 -19.96 24.17 -17.91
C SER A 156 -19.31 25.25 -18.80
N THR A 157 -18.51 26.15 -18.21
CA THR A 157 -17.75 27.18 -18.91
C THR A 157 -16.62 26.60 -19.76
N LEU A 158 -15.95 25.54 -19.29
CA LEU A 158 -14.97 24.79 -20.09
C LEU A 158 -15.63 24.19 -21.35
N ILE A 159 -16.80 23.56 -21.21
CA ILE A 159 -17.55 23.00 -22.35
C ILE A 159 -17.88 24.07 -23.41
N GLY A 160 -18.20 25.29 -22.97
CA GLY A 160 -18.45 26.44 -23.86
C GLY A 160 -17.20 27.15 -24.38
N SER A 161 -16.00 26.81 -23.91
CA SER A 161 -14.74 27.48 -24.30
C SER A 161 -13.56 26.49 -24.46
N PRO A 162 -13.64 25.51 -25.38
CA PRO A 162 -12.63 24.45 -25.56
C PRO A 162 -11.23 24.95 -25.92
N GLN A 163 -11.10 26.17 -26.44
CA GLN A 163 -9.81 26.82 -26.68
C GLN A 163 -9.04 27.17 -25.39
N ASN A 164 -9.72 27.27 -24.25
CA ASN A 164 -9.10 27.56 -22.96
C ASN A 164 -8.51 26.30 -22.32
N ARG A 165 -7.48 26.46 -21.49
CA ARG A 165 -6.91 25.40 -20.64
C ARG A 165 -7.79 25.17 -19.41
N ILE A 166 -7.80 23.95 -18.88
CA ILE A 166 -8.50 23.57 -17.64
C ILE A 166 -8.10 24.51 -16.50
N SER A 167 -6.79 24.65 -16.28
CA SER A 167 -6.17 25.56 -15.29
C SER A 167 -6.53 27.04 -15.46
N SER A 168 -6.85 27.50 -16.68
CA SER A 168 -7.23 28.90 -16.93
C SER A 168 -8.68 29.24 -16.57
N VAL A 169 -9.54 28.22 -16.41
CA VAL A 169 -10.94 28.37 -15.98
C VAL A 169 -11.11 27.90 -14.53
N LEU A 170 -10.50 26.78 -14.16
CA LEU A 170 -10.51 26.22 -12.81
C LEU A 170 -9.34 26.77 -11.98
N THR A 171 -9.34 28.10 -11.77
CA THR A 171 -8.26 28.79 -11.07
C THR A 171 -8.33 28.59 -9.55
N ALA A 172 -7.19 28.77 -8.88
CA ALA A 172 -7.07 28.76 -7.42
C ALA A 172 -8.13 29.62 -6.70
N GLN A 173 -8.53 30.76 -7.28
CA GLN A 173 -9.46 31.72 -6.66
C GLN A 173 -10.94 31.42 -6.91
N SER A 174 -11.26 30.76 -8.03
CA SER A 174 -12.65 30.55 -8.48
C SER A 174 -13.15 29.13 -8.24
N ALA A 175 -12.30 28.13 -8.45
CA ALA A 175 -12.67 26.71 -8.36
C ALA A 175 -12.50 26.12 -6.95
N PHE A 176 -11.64 26.70 -6.11
CA PHE A 176 -11.23 26.11 -4.84
C PHE A 176 -11.48 27.06 -3.65
N SER A 177 -12.15 26.55 -2.61
CA SER A 177 -12.35 27.27 -1.35
C SER A 177 -11.11 27.21 -0.45
N LEU A 178 -10.31 26.15 -0.62
CA LEU A 178 -8.95 25.99 -0.10
C LEU A 178 -8.03 25.66 -1.28
N PRO A 179 -7.23 26.61 -1.80
CA PRO A 179 -6.40 26.40 -2.99
C PRO A 179 -5.28 25.39 -2.80
N GLU A 180 -4.72 25.35 -1.58
CA GLU A 180 -3.55 24.55 -1.19
C GLU A 180 -3.94 23.54 -0.09
N PRO A 181 -4.68 22.47 -0.42
CA PRO A 181 -4.99 21.42 0.53
C PRO A 181 -3.74 20.67 1.01
N SER A 182 -3.85 20.08 2.20
CA SER A 182 -2.85 19.17 2.77
C SER A 182 -2.79 17.86 2.00
N THR A 183 -1.57 17.34 1.85
CA THR A 183 -1.24 16.14 1.08
C THR A 183 -1.12 14.90 1.96
N CYS A 184 -0.89 13.74 1.34
CA CYS A 184 -0.51 12.52 2.05
C CYS A 184 0.81 12.64 2.87
N GLY A 185 1.61 13.68 2.64
CA GLY A 185 2.82 13.99 3.41
C GLY A 185 2.61 14.83 4.67
N ASP A 186 1.41 15.36 4.91
CA ASP A 186 1.14 16.27 6.03
C ASP A 186 1.08 15.54 7.39
N THR A 187 1.88 15.99 8.36
CA THR A 187 1.92 15.46 9.73
C THR A 187 1.21 16.37 10.75
N SER A 188 0.77 17.56 10.34
CA SER A 188 0.34 18.65 11.22
C SER A 188 -0.99 18.44 11.95
N ALA A 189 -1.90 17.59 11.45
CA ALA A 189 -3.18 17.29 12.11
C ALA A 189 -3.07 16.21 13.22
N PHE A 190 -1.88 16.00 13.78
CA PHE A 190 -1.66 15.06 14.87
C PHE A 190 -2.51 15.33 16.15
N PRO A 191 -2.76 16.59 16.58
CA PRO A 191 -3.67 16.85 17.70
C PRO A 191 -5.09 16.30 17.45
N GLN A 192 -5.61 16.47 16.24
CA GLN A 192 -6.94 15.98 15.83
C GLN A 192 -7.02 14.44 15.83
N VAL A 193 -5.91 13.75 15.51
CA VAL A 193 -5.82 12.29 15.67
C VAL A 193 -5.96 11.91 17.15
N ARG A 194 -5.33 12.63 18.07
CA ARG A 194 -5.46 12.36 19.52
C ARG A 194 -6.86 12.66 20.05
N GLU A 195 -7.53 13.69 19.56
CA GLU A 195 -8.92 14.00 19.88
C GLU A 195 -9.86 12.88 19.44
N LEU A 196 -9.71 12.37 18.20
CA LEU A 196 -10.43 11.20 17.68
C LEU A 196 -10.17 9.95 18.52
N GLU A 197 -8.90 9.60 18.77
CA GLU A 197 -8.54 8.44 19.60
C GLU A 197 -9.11 8.55 21.03
N HIS A 198 -9.11 9.74 21.63
CA HIS A 198 -9.64 9.94 22.98
C HIS A 198 -11.16 9.77 23.03
N TYR A 199 -11.90 10.45 22.14
CA TYR A 199 -13.35 10.42 22.11
C TYR A 199 -13.91 9.02 21.86
N PHE A 200 -13.41 8.32 20.83
CA PHE A 200 -13.87 6.96 20.55
C PHE A 200 -13.41 5.96 21.62
N GLY A 201 -12.26 6.17 22.26
CA GLY A 201 -11.84 5.39 23.42
C GLY A 201 -12.80 5.54 24.61
N GLU A 202 -13.26 6.76 24.88
CA GLU A 202 -14.25 7.01 25.94
C GLU A 202 -15.61 6.41 25.60
N LEU A 203 -16.04 6.52 24.34
CA LEU A 203 -17.29 5.90 23.86
C LEU A 203 -17.28 4.39 24.10
N THR A 204 -16.20 3.69 23.74
CA THR A 204 -16.03 2.25 24.01
C THR A 204 -16.08 1.94 25.51
N GLN A 205 -15.42 2.74 26.36
CA GLN A 205 -15.48 2.54 27.81
C GLN A 205 -16.90 2.71 28.35
N ARG A 206 -17.61 3.78 27.95
CA ARG A 206 -19.01 4.06 28.31
C ARG A 206 -19.95 2.92 27.87
N SER A 207 -19.72 2.30 26.71
CA SER A 207 -20.51 1.14 26.25
C SER A 207 -20.16 -0.18 26.94
N SER A 208 -18.94 -0.33 27.47
CA SER A 208 -18.49 -1.55 28.17
C SER A 208 -18.81 -1.57 29.67
N GLY A 209 -19.00 -0.40 30.28
CA GLY A 209 -19.41 -0.25 31.67
C GLY A 209 -20.93 -0.33 31.80
N GLY A 210 -21.44 -1.43 32.36
CA GLY A 210 -22.85 -1.53 32.74
C GLY A 210 -23.25 -0.47 33.78
N GLU A 211 -24.56 -0.18 33.84
CA GLU A 211 -25.17 0.84 34.73
C GLU A 211 -24.63 0.77 36.17
N GLY A 212 -23.84 1.77 36.59
CA GLY A 212 -23.22 1.71 37.92
C GLY A 212 -22.09 2.70 38.20
N GLY A 213 -22.21 3.96 37.80
CA GLY A 213 -21.22 4.99 38.11
C GLY A 213 -21.72 6.39 37.79
N GLU A 214 -22.25 7.10 38.80
CA GLU A 214 -22.70 8.48 38.63
C GLU A 214 -21.55 9.39 38.17
N ALA A 215 -21.78 10.15 37.11
CA ALA A 215 -20.84 11.15 36.60
C ALA A 215 -20.77 12.35 37.55
N GLY A 216 -20.03 12.20 38.65
CA GLY A 216 -19.93 13.20 39.72
C GLY A 216 -18.51 13.46 40.19
N GLY A 217 -17.91 14.56 39.71
CA GLY A 217 -16.81 15.24 40.42
C GLY A 217 -15.42 15.17 39.78
N ALA A 218 -15.05 16.29 39.14
CA ALA A 218 -13.69 16.74 38.80
C ALA A 218 -12.83 15.84 37.89
N ALA A 219 -12.03 16.50 37.03
CA ALA A 219 -10.99 15.82 36.24
C ALA A 219 -9.88 15.29 37.15
N ARG A 220 -10.04 14.06 37.65
CA ARG A 220 -8.94 13.29 38.21
C ARG A 220 -7.92 13.06 37.11
N GLU A 221 -6.67 13.48 37.31
CA GLU A 221 -5.57 13.15 36.40
C GLU A 221 -5.49 11.63 36.24
N ARG A 222 -5.85 11.14 35.04
CA ARG A 222 -5.73 9.73 34.67
C ARG A 222 -4.25 9.34 34.69
N ALA A 223 -3.94 8.16 35.21
CA ALA A 223 -2.57 7.66 35.19
C ALA A 223 -2.10 7.48 33.73
N PRO A 224 -0.81 7.68 33.40
CA PRO A 224 -0.32 7.58 32.01
C PRO A 224 -0.66 6.26 31.32
N PHE A 225 -0.75 5.16 32.09
CA PHE A 225 -1.18 3.85 31.59
C PHE A 225 -2.67 3.80 31.22
N GLU A 226 -3.55 4.44 32.00
CA GLU A 226 -4.99 4.52 31.73
C GLU A 226 -5.24 5.32 30.44
N THR A 227 -4.54 6.44 30.26
CA THR A 227 -4.58 7.24 29.03
C THR A 227 -4.04 6.46 27.82
N ALA A 228 -2.96 5.70 27.97
CA ALA A 228 -2.43 4.87 26.90
C ALA A 228 -3.41 3.74 26.48
N ALA A 229 -4.08 3.12 27.45
CA ALA A 229 -5.12 2.11 27.20
C ALA A 229 -6.37 2.70 26.53
N LEU A 230 -6.78 3.91 26.94
CA LEU A 230 -7.89 4.64 26.33
C LEU A 230 -7.65 4.94 24.85
N LEU A 231 -6.48 5.51 24.51
CA LEU A 231 -6.11 5.83 23.13
C LEU A 231 -5.99 4.57 22.27
N GLU A 232 -5.59 3.43 22.86
CA GLU A 232 -5.55 2.14 22.16
C GLU A 232 -6.96 1.59 21.89
N ALA A 233 -7.89 1.69 22.84
CA ALA A 233 -9.29 1.35 22.62
C ALA A 233 -9.91 2.22 21.51
N GLY A 234 -9.62 3.52 21.49
CA GLY A 234 -10.08 4.42 20.42
C GLY A 234 -9.52 4.09 19.04
N ARG A 235 -8.23 3.73 18.93
CA ARG A 235 -7.66 3.21 17.67
C ARG A 235 -8.37 1.95 17.20
N GLN A 236 -8.68 1.04 18.12
CA GLN A 236 -9.36 -0.22 17.80
C GLN A 236 -10.81 0.02 17.36
N GLU A 237 -11.54 0.91 18.01
CA GLU A 237 -12.92 1.27 17.65
C GLU A 237 -13.00 2.00 16.30
N LEU A 238 -12.10 2.95 16.03
CA LEU A 238 -12.02 3.63 14.74
C LEU A 238 -11.63 2.67 13.60
N ALA A 239 -10.71 1.73 13.85
CA ALA A 239 -10.42 0.65 12.92
C ALA A 239 -11.64 -0.23 12.70
N ARG A 240 -12.36 -0.62 13.77
CA ARG A 240 -13.58 -1.45 13.71
C ARG A 240 -14.67 -0.81 12.86
N ARG A 241 -14.80 0.52 12.89
CA ARG A 241 -15.77 1.29 12.11
C ARG A 241 -15.34 1.52 10.67
N THR A 242 -14.13 2.01 10.47
CA THR A 242 -13.69 2.62 9.19
C THR A 242 -12.67 1.79 8.42
N GLY A 243 -12.27 0.62 8.94
CA GLY A 243 -11.28 -0.26 8.35
C GLY A 243 -9.82 0.13 8.66
N SER A 244 -9.56 1.28 9.28
CA SER A 244 -8.21 1.78 9.60
C SER A 244 -8.18 2.65 10.86
N SER A 245 -6.99 2.78 11.47
CA SER A 245 -6.77 3.78 12.52
C SER A 245 -6.48 5.16 11.90
N PRO A 246 -6.95 6.27 12.50
CA PRO A 246 -6.66 7.62 11.99
C PRO A 246 -5.16 7.92 12.03
N THR A 247 -4.71 8.76 11.10
CA THR A 247 -3.33 9.26 11.03
C THR A 247 -3.37 10.74 10.71
N SER A 248 -2.27 11.48 10.90
CA SER A 248 -2.28 12.94 10.68
C SER A 248 -2.71 13.34 9.26
N ARG A 249 -2.50 12.46 8.27
CA ARG A 249 -2.94 12.67 6.89
C ARG A 249 -4.37 12.24 6.60
N SER A 250 -5.04 11.48 7.48
CA SER A 250 -6.37 10.93 7.14
C SER A 250 -7.41 12.04 7.01
N GLY A 251 -8.35 11.85 6.09
CA GLY A 251 -9.40 12.81 5.78
C GLY A 251 -10.18 13.26 7.03
N ALA A 252 -10.44 12.36 7.98
CA ALA A 252 -11.07 12.68 9.26
C ALA A 252 -10.27 13.71 10.09
N ALA A 253 -8.95 13.54 10.22
CA ALA A 253 -8.11 14.43 11.01
C ALA A 253 -7.92 15.80 10.32
N GLN A 254 -7.68 15.79 9.01
CA GLN A 254 -7.53 17.02 8.22
C GLN A 254 -8.86 17.80 8.11
N LEU A 255 -9.99 17.13 7.96
CA LEU A 255 -11.30 17.76 7.93
C LEU A 255 -11.68 18.33 9.31
N LEU A 256 -11.38 17.63 10.42
CA LEU A 256 -11.54 18.16 11.77
C LEU A 256 -10.69 19.43 11.99
N LYS A 257 -9.44 19.43 11.52
CA LYS A 257 -8.56 20.61 11.55
C LYS A 257 -9.14 21.79 10.76
N VAL A 258 -9.76 21.55 9.60
CA VAL A 258 -10.46 22.59 8.82
C VAL A 258 -11.71 23.09 9.55
N VAL A 259 -12.57 22.21 10.08
CA VAL A 259 -13.75 22.61 10.88
C VAL A 259 -13.35 23.47 12.09
N GLN A 260 -12.31 23.08 12.83
CA GLN A 260 -11.80 23.86 13.96
C GLN A 260 -11.21 25.21 13.55
N THR A 261 -10.63 25.31 12.35
CA THR A 261 -10.11 26.57 11.80
C THR A 261 -11.26 27.48 11.38
N ASP A 262 -12.31 26.93 10.76
CA ASP A 262 -13.51 27.66 10.36
C ASP A 262 -14.30 28.17 11.58
N GLN A 263 -14.48 27.36 12.62
CA GLN A 263 -15.11 27.80 13.88
C GLN A 263 -14.36 28.98 14.53
N ARG A 264 -13.03 29.02 14.43
CA ARG A 264 -12.23 30.17 14.89
C ARG A 264 -12.39 31.38 13.98
N ALA A 265 -12.43 31.18 12.66
CA ALA A 265 -12.68 32.25 11.69
C ALA A 265 -14.08 32.88 11.89
N GLU A 266 -15.11 32.06 12.08
CA GLU A 266 -16.48 32.50 12.39
C GLU A 266 -16.55 33.32 13.68
N ALA A 267 -15.83 32.91 14.73
CA ALA A 267 -15.72 33.68 15.98
C ALA A 267 -14.99 35.03 15.80
N GLU A 268 -14.12 35.16 14.80
CA GLU A 268 -13.47 36.41 14.39
C GLU A 268 -14.31 37.22 13.36
N GLY A 269 -15.51 36.75 12.99
CA GLY A 269 -16.37 37.39 11.99
C GLY A 269 -15.87 37.24 10.54
N LYS A 270 -14.96 36.29 10.29
CA LYS A 270 -14.43 35.95 8.97
C LYS A 270 -15.20 34.78 8.36
N GLU A 271 -15.21 34.71 7.04
CA GLU A 271 -15.81 33.60 6.32
C GLU A 271 -14.85 32.40 6.22
N GLY A 272 -15.29 31.24 6.71
CA GLY A 272 -14.57 29.97 6.66
C GLY A 272 -14.41 29.36 5.25
N VAL A 273 -13.68 28.25 5.19
CA VAL A 273 -13.48 27.44 3.97
C VAL A 273 -14.77 26.70 3.60
N LEU A 274 -15.43 26.06 4.58
CA LEU A 274 -16.56 25.17 4.36
C LEU A 274 -17.85 25.91 3.97
N SER A 275 -18.02 27.19 4.30
CA SER A 275 -19.14 27.99 3.81
C SER A 275 -19.06 28.21 2.30
N ARG A 276 -17.85 28.53 1.78
CA ARG A 276 -17.56 28.68 0.35
C ARG A 276 -17.51 27.35 -0.41
N THR A 277 -17.34 26.23 0.31
CA THR A 277 -17.20 24.89 -0.28
C THR A 277 -18.56 24.33 -0.69
N GLY A 278 -18.74 24.09 -2.00
CA GLY A 278 -19.88 23.35 -2.54
C GLY A 278 -19.69 21.83 -2.44
N ARG A 279 -18.46 21.34 -2.66
CA ARG A 279 -18.14 19.91 -2.67
C ARG A 279 -16.74 19.64 -2.13
N ILE A 280 -16.58 18.53 -1.40
CA ILE A 280 -15.28 17.97 -1.01
C ILE A 280 -15.07 16.69 -1.82
N VAL A 281 -13.90 16.56 -2.46
CA VAL A 281 -13.53 15.38 -3.25
C VAL A 281 -12.10 14.94 -2.95
N LEU A 282 -11.80 13.65 -3.11
CA LEU A 282 -10.42 13.17 -3.21
C LEU A 282 -9.84 13.55 -4.58
N GLU A 283 -8.51 13.50 -4.73
CA GLU A 283 -7.81 13.74 -6.00
C GLU A 283 -8.40 12.89 -7.16
N CYS A 284 -8.74 11.63 -6.90
CA CYS A 284 -9.38 10.75 -7.88
C CYS A 284 -10.73 11.30 -8.37
N GLY A 285 -11.54 11.84 -7.45
CA GLY A 285 -12.85 12.43 -7.71
C GLY A 285 -12.76 13.80 -8.40
N LEU A 286 -11.72 14.60 -8.11
CA LEU A 286 -11.42 15.84 -8.84
C LEU A 286 -11.17 15.55 -10.32
N LEU A 287 -10.27 14.61 -10.61
CA LEU A 287 -9.92 14.24 -11.99
C LEU A 287 -11.10 13.61 -12.73
N ALA A 288 -11.83 12.67 -12.10
CA ALA A 288 -13.03 12.08 -12.67
C ALA A 288 -14.09 13.16 -12.99
N SER A 289 -14.29 14.14 -12.09
CA SER A 289 -15.25 15.23 -12.31
C SER A 289 -14.85 16.12 -13.49
N VAL A 290 -13.55 16.41 -13.63
CA VAL A 290 -13.01 17.18 -14.76
C VAL A 290 -13.20 16.44 -16.08
N PHE A 291 -12.90 15.14 -16.14
CA PHE A 291 -13.13 14.33 -17.35
C PHE A 291 -14.61 14.18 -17.73
N LEU A 292 -15.51 14.08 -16.75
CA LEU A 292 -16.96 14.03 -16.96
C LEU A 292 -17.58 15.39 -17.33
N GLY A 293 -17.00 16.49 -16.86
CA GLY A 293 -17.61 17.83 -16.97
C GLY A 293 -18.78 18.05 -15.99
N VAL A 294 -18.98 17.13 -15.04
CA VAL A 294 -19.94 17.19 -13.93
C VAL A 294 -19.30 16.57 -12.69
N LEU A 295 -19.83 16.84 -11.48
CA LEU A 295 -19.30 16.26 -10.25
C LEU A 295 -19.47 14.74 -10.22
N ALA A 296 -18.35 14.02 -10.09
CA ALA A 296 -18.30 12.57 -9.94
C ALA A 296 -18.74 12.13 -8.52
N PRO A 297 -19.29 10.91 -8.37
CA PRO A 297 -19.37 10.26 -7.05
C PRO A 297 -17.97 9.92 -6.53
N ALA A 298 -17.85 9.73 -5.22
CA ALA A 298 -16.59 9.31 -4.60
C ALA A 298 -16.38 7.79 -4.74
N ASP A 299 -15.17 7.34 -5.05
CA ASP A 299 -14.83 5.91 -5.20
C ASP A 299 -14.76 5.22 -3.83
N ALA A 300 -15.45 4.08 -3.67
CA ALA A 300 -15.51 3.36 -2.39
C ALA A 300 -14.14 2.88 -1.89
N ALA A 301 -13.20 2.55 -2.77
CA ALA A 301 -11.88 2.06 -2.37
C ALA A 301 -10.97 3.22 -1.89
N ASP A 302 -10.95 4.35 -2.60
CA ASP A 302 -10.16 5.51 -2.17
C ASP A 302 -10.76 6.21 -0.94
N THR A 303 -12.08 6.23 -0.80
CA THR A 303 -12.74 6.80 0.39
C THR A 303 -12.45 6.02 1.68
N CYS A 304 -12.10 4.73 1.62
CA CYS A 304 -11.56 4.01 2.79
C CYS A 304 -10.26 4.66 3.35
N SER A 305 -9.48 5.38 2.54
CA SER A 305 -8.28 6.09 3.00
C SER A 305 -8.56 7.31 3.90
N THR A 306 -9.82 7.75 3.98
CA THR A 306 -10.22 8.96 4.72
C THR A 306 -10.43 8.73 6.21
N CYS A 307 -10.65 7.50 6.65
CA CYS A 307 -11.22 7.17 7.97
C CYS A 307 -12.60 7.83 8.23
N LEU A 308 -13.38 8.14 7.18
CA LEU A 308 -14.76 8.66 7.28
C LEU A 308 -15.81 7.67 6.75
N LEU A 309 -15.42 6.75 5.87
CA LEU A 309 -16.30 5.71 5.32
C LEU A 309 -16.34 4.49 6.25
N ASN A 310 -17.51 3.89 6.43
CA ASN A 310 -17.65 2.54 6.95
C ASN A 310 -17.63 1.53 5.78
N PRO A 311 -16.59 0.69 5.64
CA PRO A 311 -16.48 -0.21 4.49
C PRO A 311 -17.57 -1.27 4.44
N VAL A 312 -18.11 -1.74 5.58
CA VAL A 312 -19.15 -2.78 5.57
C VAL A 312 -20.48 -2.24 5.04
N THR A 313 -20.89 -1.04 5.49
CA THR A 313 -22.14 -0.43 5.02
C THR A 313 -21.99 0.23 3.66
N GLY A 314 -20.76 0.65 3.29
CA GLY A 314 -20.42 1.42 2.10
C GLY A 314 -21.05 2.83 2.12
N LEU A 315 -21.22 3.38 3.31
CA LEU A 315 -21.74 4.72 3.59
C LEU A 315 -20.76 5.44 4.53
N TRP A 316 -20.89 6.75 4.68
CA TRP A 316 -20.13 7.50 5.68
C TRP A 316 -20.55 7.10 7.10
N ASP A 317 -19.58 7.03 8.03
CA ASP A 317 -19.85 6.71 9.43
C ASP A 317 -20.42 7.95 10.15
N GLU A 318 -21.68 7.86 10.58
CA GLU A 318 -22.42 8.99 11.13
C GLU A 318 -21.82 9.53 12.44
N ASP A 319 -21.27 8.67 13.30
CA ASP A 319 -20.65 9.08 14.57
C ASP A 319 -19.32 9.81 14.33
N VAL A 320 -18.49 9.31 13.40
CA VAL A 320 -17.24 9.99 13.03
C VAL A 320 -17.55 11.34 12.37
N LEU A 321 -18.50 11.40 11.44
CA LEU A 321 -18.90 12.66 10.82
C LEU A 321 -19.52 13.65 11.82
N ALA A 322 -20.33 13.19 12.77
CA ALA A 322 -20.91 14.04 13.80
C ALA A 322 -19.83 14.64 14.72
N PHE A 323 -18.83 13.85 15.13
CA PHE A 323 -17.69 14.36 15.90
C PHE A 323 -16.85 15.38 15.11
N VAL A 324 -16.57 15.10 13.83
CA VAL A 324 -15.84 16.01 12.94
C VAL A 324 -16.63 17.32 12.72
N ALA A 325 -17.93 17.24 12.44
CA ALA A 325 -18.79 18.40 12.21
C ALA A 325 -19.00 19.27 13.46
N ALA A 326 -18.94 18.68 14.66
CA ALA A 326 -18.93 19.40 15.94
C ALA A 326 -17.58 20.10 16.23
N GLY A 327 -16.52 19.85 15.45
CA GLY A 327 -15.19 20.39 15.72
C GLY A 327 -14.50 19.71 16.92
N GLY A 328 -14.92 18.50 17.29
CA GLY A 328 -14.37 17.73 18.42
C GLY A 328 -15.01 18.02 19.78
N GLN A 329 -16.10 18.80 19.85
CA GLN A 329 -16.79 19.09 21.12
C GLN A 329 -17.86 18.05 21.46
N GLU A 330 -17.79 17.48 22.67
CA GLU A 330 -18.80 16.54 23.17
C GLU A 330 -20.16 17.23 23.41
N GLY A 331 -21.25 16.54 23.07
CA GLY A 331 -22.63 16.99 23.36
C GLY A 331 -23.24 18.00 22.39
N GLN A 332 -22.46 18.58 21.47
CA GLN A 332 -22.96 19.48 20.40
C GLN A 332 -23.12 18.77 19.05
N GLN A 333 -23.77 17.60 19.04
CA GLN A 333 -24.16 16.91 17.81
C GLN A 333 -25.34 17.62 17.12
N ASP A 334 -25.04 18.72 16.43
CA ASP A 334 -25.98 19.37 15.52
C ASP A 334 -26.12 18.55 14.24
N GLY A 335 -27.18 17.75 14.15
CA GLY A 335 -27.48 16.93 12.98
C GLY A 335 -27.60 17.72 11.67
N SER A 336 -27.88 19.03 11.72
CA SER A 336 -27.86 19.91 10.56
C SER A 336 -26.44 20.09 9.99
N LYS A 337 -25.45 20.27 10.87
CA LYS A 337 -24.03 20.37 10.47
C LYS A 337 -23.51 19.05 9.93
N THR A 338 -23.86 17.93 10.57
CA THR A 338 -23.51 16.59 10.07
C THR A 338 -24.10 16.37 8.67
N ALA A 339 -25.40 16.64 8.48
CA ALA A 339 -26.05 16.49 7.17
C ALA A 339 -25.42 17.38 6.09
N SER A 340 -25.08 18.64 6.41
CA SER A 340 -24.37 19.57 5.52
C SER A 340 -22.98 19.04 5.12
N LEU A 341 -22.23 18.46 6.06
CA LEU A 341 -20.92 17.87 5.79
C LEU A 341 -21.05 16.60 4.93
N THR A 342 -22.02 15.72 5.24
CA THR A 342 -22.35 14.55 4.42
C THR A 342 -22.76 14.94 3.01
N GLN A 343 -23.50 16.05 2.82
CA GLN A 343 -23.86 16.54 1.49
C GLN A 343 -22.63 17.03 0.70
N LYS A 344 -21.67 17.69 1.36
CA LYS A 344 -20.41 18.15 0.74
C LYS A 344 -19.51 16.99 0.31
N LEU A 345 -19.47 15.88 1.06
CA LEU A 345 -18.78 14.65 0.66
C LEU A 345 -19.56 13.89 -0.42
N GLY A 346 -20.88 13.79 -0.22
CA GLY A 346 -21.89 13.23 -1.11
C GLY A 346 -21.82 11.72 -1.34
N THR A 347 -22.38 11.26 -2.46
CA THR A 347 -22.57 9.83 -2.74
C THR A 347 -21.27 9.09 -3.06
N VAL A 348 -21.20 7.84 -2.58
CA VAL A 348 -20.08 6.92 -2.78
C VAL A 348 -20.52 5.84 -3.77
N GLU A 349 -19.76 5.67 -4.84
CA GLU A 349 -19.93 4.60 -5.83
C GLU A 349 -19.11 3.37 -5.42
N ARG A 350 -19.73 2.19 -5.46
CA ARG A 350 -19.15 0.91 -5.05
C ARG A 350 -18.77 0.02 -6.21
N ASP A 351 -19.42 0.19 -7.36
CA ASP A 351 -19.06 -0.56 -8.56
C ASP A 351 -17.84 0.09 -9.23
N GLY A 352 -16.70 -0.59 -9.14
CA GLY A 352 -15.46 -0.10 -9.72
C GLY A 352 -15.44 -0.06 -11.25
N GLY A 353 -16.34 -0.74 -11.94
CA GLY A 353 -16.38 -0.83 -13.41
C GLY A 353 -17.66 -0.28 -14.04
N ILE A 354 -18.41 0.56 -13.33
CA ILE A 354 -19.59 1.23 -13.88
C ILE A 354 -19.18 2.31 -14.90
N GLU A 355 -20.03 2.54 -15.91
CA GLU A 355 -19.94 3.75 -16.73
C GLU A 355 -20.49 4.93 -15.92
N LEU A 356 -19.62 5.84 -15.46
CA LEU A 356 -20.05 7.08 -14.78
C LEU A 356 -20.71 8.06 -15.77
N GLY A 357 -20.33 7.98 -17.05
CA GLY A 357 -20.86 8.80 -18.12
C GLY A 357 -19.90 8.88 -19.32
N LYS A 358 -20.28 9.64 -20.34
CA LYS A 358 -19.40 9.98 -21.46
C LYS A 358 -18.42 11.08 -21.07
N ILE A 359 -17.28 11.12 -21.75
CA ILE A 359 -16.28 12.18 -21.61
C ILE A 359 -16.89 13.54 -21.96
N SER A 360 -16.49 14.60 -21.25
CA SER A 360 -16.95 15.96 -21.47
C SER A 360 -16.68 16.41 -22.93
N PRO A 361 -17.63 17.09 -23.59
CA PRO A 361 -17.43 17.65 -24.94
C PRO A 361 -16.24 18.61 -25.05
N TYR A 362 -15.71 19.11 -23.94
CA TYR A 362 -14.44 19.84 -23.88
C TYR A 362 -13.28 19.03 -24.50
N PHE A 363 -13.10 17.77 -24.09
CA PHE A 363 -12.00 16.92 -24.57
C PHE A 363 -12.20 16.46 -26.01
N VAL A 364 -13.45 16.28 -26.43
CA VAL A 364 -13.81 15.98 -27.83
C VAL A 364 -13.41 17.16 -28.74
N GLN A 365 -13.73 18.40 -28.34
CA GLN A 365 -13.44 19.59 -29.15
C GLN A 365 -11.97 20.03 -29.09
N ARG A 366 -11.31 19.95 -27.93
CA ARG A 366 -9.93 20.40 -27.73
C ARG A 366 -8.89 19.37 -28.15
N PHE A 367 -9.11 18.11 -27.82
CA PHE A 367 -8.11 17.03 -27.92
C PHE A 367 -8.55 15.87 -28.84
N ALA A 368 -9.66 16.02 -29.57
CA ALA A 368 -10.19 15.04 -30.51
C ALA A 368 -10.51 13.65 -29.90
N PHE A 369 -10.87 13.58 -28.61
CA PHE A 369 -11.35 12.34 -28.00
C PHE A 369 -12.63 11.83 -28.68
N SER A 370 -12.84 10.51 -28.66
CA SER A 370 -14.11 9.92 -29.10
C SER A 370 -15.29 10.44 -28.25
N PRO A 371 -16.39 10.93 -28.84
CA PRO A 371 -17.58 11.34 -28.09
C PRO A 371 -18.29 10.16 -27.41
N ASN A 372 -17.96 8.92 -27.78
CA ASN A 372 -18.46 7.72 -27.14
C ASN A 372 -17.54 7.20 -26.02
N CYS A 373 -16.38 7.84 -25.80
CA CYS A 373 -15.46 7.49 -24.72
C CYS A 373 -16.17 7.59 -23.37
N ILE A 374 -16.06 6.55 -22.56
CA ILE A 374 -16.65 6.50 -21.22
C ILE A 374 -15.62 6.90 -20.16
N VAL A 375 -16.09 7.45 -19.04
CA VAL A 375 -15.27 7.63 -17.84
C VAL A 375 -15.66 6.55 -16.84
N ALA A 376 -14.67 5.74 -16.43
CA ALA A 376 -14.82 4.77 -15.35
C ALA A 376 -14.33 5.38 -14.02
N PRO A 377 -14.76 4.87 -12.85
CA PRO A 377 -14.30 5.38 -11.55
C PRO A 377 -12.78 5.41 -11.44
N PHE A 378 -12.23 6.59 -11.14
CA PHE A 378 -10.84 6.72 -10.70
C PHE A 378 -10.73 6.18 -9.27
N THR A 379 -9.54 5.80 -8.81
CA THR A 379 -9.34 5.24 -7.45
C THR A 379 -8.02 5.69 -6.84
N GLY A 380 -7.71 5.23 -5.63
CA GLY A 380 -6.47 5.57 -4.91
C GLY A 380 -5.26 4.80 -5.43
N THR A 381 -4.05 5.30 -5.13
CA THR A 381 -2.78 4.68 -5.57
C THR A 381 -2.59 3.24 -5.11
N ASP A 382 -2.88 2.94 -3.84
CA ASP A 382 -2.78 1.59 -3.29
C ASP A 382 -3.81 0.62 -3.94
N PRO A 383 -5.13 0.92 -3.96
CA PRO A 383 -6.11 0.12 -4.69
C PRO A 383 -5.77 -0.08 -6.18
N ALA A 384 -5.34 0.97 -6.90
CA ALA A 384 -4.96 0.85 -8.31
C ALA A 384 -3.74 -0.08 -8.50
N THR A 385 -2.78 -0.04 -7.59
CA THR A 385 -1.58 -0.91 -7.62
C THR A 385 -1.94 -2.38 -7.42
N PHE A 386 -2.94 -2.69 -6.58
CA PHE A 386 -3.45 -4.06 -6.41
C PHE A 386 -3.99 -4.64 -7.73
N LEU A 387 -4.60 -3.83 -8.59
CA LEU A 387 -5.14 -4.25 -9.89
C LEU A 387 -4.06 -4.55 -10.94
N ALA A 388 -2.77 -4.36 -10.65
CA ALA A 388 -1.69 -4.63 -11.61
C ALA A 388 -1.49 -6.13 -11.95
N PHE A 389 -2.05 -7.05 -11.14
CA PHE A 389 -2.01 -8.49 -11.37
C PHE A 389 -3.24 -9.18 -10.73
N PRO A 390 -3.82 -10.25 -11.31
CA PRO A 390 -4.94 -10.98 -10.73
C PRO A 390 -4.47 -11.87 -9.56
N LEU A 391 -4.51 -11.32 -8.34
CA LEU A 391 -4.11 -11.99 -7.11
C LEU A 391 -5.16 -13.01 -6.65
N THR A 392 -4.70 -14.22 -6.32
CA THR A 392 -5.50 -15.28 -5.67
C THR A 392 -5.48 -15.10 -4.14
N SER A 393 -6.41 -15.73 -3.43
CA SER A 393 -6.59 -15.59 -1.96
C SER A 393 -5.36 -15.91 -1.08
N ARG A 394 -4.31 -16.54 -1.64
CA ARG A 394 -3.03 -16.79 -0.95
C ARG A 394 -1.84 -16.05 -1.56
N ASP A 395 -2.05 -15.21 -2.57
CA ASP A 395 -1.01 -14.33 -3.07
C ASP A 395 -0.83 -13.11 -2.15
N ALA A 396 0.37 -12.52 -2.18
CA ALA A 396 0.63 -11.21 -1.61
C ALA A 396 1.35 -10.34 -2.65
N LEU A 397 0.92 -9.08 -2.78
CA LEU A 397 1.61 -8.08 -3.58
C LEU A 397 2.38 -7.14 -2.63
N VAL A 398 3.63 -6.85 -2.96
CA VAL A 398 4.44 -5.89 -2.20
C VAL A 398 4.96 -4.81 -3.15
N SER A 399 4.43 -3.60 -2.97
CA SER A 399 4.91 -2.39 -3.62
C SER A 399 6.10 -1.83 -2.83
N LEU A 400 7.28 -1.91 -3.41
CA LEU A 400 8.54 -1.43 -2.85
C LEU A 400 8.90 -0.11 -3.54
N ALA A 401 8.49 0.97 -2.91
CA ALA A 401 8.43 2.28 -3.54
C ALA A 401 9.80 2.98 -3.58
N SER A 402 9.87 4.06 -4.35
CA SER A 402 11.11 4.82 -4.55
C SER A 402 11.52 5.57 -3.27
N PRO A 403 12.72 6.19 -3.23
CA PRO A 403 13.14 7.00 -2.09
C PRO A 403 12.13 8.12 -1.80
N ALA A 404 11.78 8.30 -0.53
CA ALA A 404 10.70 9.19 -0.05
C ALA A 404 9.25 8.76 -0.33
N GLU A 405 9.01 7.51 -0.75
CA GLU A 405 7.66 6.92 -0.82
C GLU A 405 7.45 5.84 0.27
N THR A 406 6.21 5.36 0.41
CA THR A 406 5.82 4.30 1.36
C THR A 406 5.85 2.93 0.69
N ASP A 407 6.43 1.92 1.35
CA ASP A 407 6.22 0.54 0.89
C ASP A 407 4.84 0.07 1.34
N THR A 408 4.12 -0.66 0.49
CA THR A 408 2.79 -1.18 0.80
C THR A 408 2.72 -2.67 0.48
N LEU A 409 2.37 -3.48 1.48
CA LEU A 409 1.95 -4.87 1.30
C LEU A 409 0.43 -4.93 1.15
N MET A 410 -0.05 -5.72 0.20
CA MET A 410 -1.47 -5.89 -0.11
C MET A 410 -1.81 -7.37 -0.25
N ALA A 411 -2.92 -7.79 0.35
CA ALA A 411 -3.43 -9.15 0.24
C ALA A 411 -4.96 -9.14 0.03
N PRO A 412 -5.51 -10.05 -0.79
CA PRO A 412 -6.96 -10.26 -0.87
C PRO A 412 -7.57 -10.56 0.51
N SER A 413 -8.74 -9.99 0.79
CA SER A 413 -9.45 -10.19 2.06
C SER A 413 -10.93 -10.47 1.78
N PRO A 414 -11.40 -11.74 1.86
CA PRO A 414 -12.81 -12.07 1.63
C PRO A 414 -13.72 -11.60 2.77
N ALA A 415 -13.16 -11.19 3.91
CA ALA A 415 -13.90 -10.70 5.07
C ALA A 415 -13.38 -9.32 5.51
N PHE A 416 -14.25 -8.55 6.17
CA PHE A 416 -13.87 -7.30 6.83
C PHE A 416 -13.22 -7.61 8.18
N VAL A 417 -11.88 -7.57 8.22
CA VAL A 417 -11.06 -7.89 9.40
C VAL A 417 -10.23 -6.68 9.84
N PRO A 418 -10.84 -5.66 10.47
CA PRO A 418 -10.14 -4.44 10.85
C PRO A 418 -9.16 -4.64 12.02
N THR A 419 -7.97 -4.05 11.94
CA THR A 419 -7.05 -3.85 13.08
C THR A 419 -6.26 -2.55 12.89
N PRO A 420 -5.78 -1.88 13.96
CA PRO A 420 -5.01 -0.63 13.84
C PRO A 420 -3.71 -0.74 13.03
N GLU A 421 -3.19 -1.95 12.81
CA GLU A 421 -1.94 -2.22 12.09
C GLU A 421 -2.10 -2.28 10.56
N ARG A 422 -3.32 -2.16 10.01
CA ARG A 422 -3.63 -2.22 8.58
C ARG A 422 -4.81 -1.32 8.22
N THR A 423 -5.03 -1.14 6.92
CA THR A 423 -6.24 -0.56 6.33
C THR A 423 -6.98 -1.65 5.58
N ILE A 424 -8.28 -1.81 5.81
CA ILE A 424 -9.16 -2.62 4.97
C ILE A 424 -9.88 -1.69 3.99
N VAL A 425 -9.62 -1.84 2.70
CA VAL A 425 -10.27 -1.06 1.62
C VAL A 425 -11.23 -1.92 0.82
N TRP A 426 -12.25 -1.33 0.20
CA TRP A 426 -13.05 -1.99 -0.83
C TRP A 426 -12.17 -2.44 -2.00
N HIS A 427 -12.53 -3.55 -2.63
CA HIS A 427 -11.87 -3.95 -3.88
C HIS A 427 -12.27 -2.97 -5.03
N PRO A 428 -11.30 -2.25 -5.64
CA PRO A 428 -11.56 -1.11 -6.54
C PRO A 428 -12.08 -1.51 -7.93
N ALA A 429 -12.17 -2.81 -8.22
CA ALA A 429 -12.75 -3.36 -9.45
C ALA A 429 -13.70 -4.53 -9.13
N LYS A 430 -14.56 -4.36 -8.12
CA LYS A 430 -15.70 -5.27 -7.85
C LYS A 430 -16.95 -4.72 -8.54
N ALA A 431 -17.74 -5.60 -9.18
CA ALA A 431 -18.98 -5.22 -9.85
C ALA A 431 -20.19 -5.29 -8.90
N TRP A 432 -21.24 -4.50 -9.17
CA TRP A 432 -22.43 -4.46 -8.30
C TRP A 432 -23.14 -5.82 -8.20
N TRP A 433 -23.13 -6.63 -9.26
CA TRP A 433 -23.83 -7.91 -9.31
C TRP A 433 -23.15 -9.01 -8.48
N GLU A 434 -21.83 -8.96 -8.32
CA GLU A 434 -21.07 -9.92 -7.50
C GLU A 434 -21.53 -9.88 -6.03
N CYS A 435 -22.10 -8.75 -5.58
CA CYS A 435 -22.67 -8.61 -4.23
C CYS A 435 -24.05 -9.26 -4.05
N PHE A 436 -24.78 -9.59 -5.12
CA PHE A 436 -26.15 -10.13 -5.03
C PHE A 436 -26.21 -11.67 -5.06
N GLU A 437 -25.20 -12.35 -5.62
CA GLU A 437 -25.20 -13.81 -5.74
C GLU A 437 -25.15 -14.50 -4.37
N ASP A 438 -24.42 -13.93 -3.41
CA ASP A 438 -24.31 -14.47 -2.04
C ASP A 438 -25.64 -14.44 -1.25
N ALA A 439 -26.56 -13.56 -1.63
CA ALA A 439 -27.91 -13.53 -1.04
C ALA A 439 -28.80 -14.68 -1.56
N SER A 440 -28.57 -15.16 -2.79
CA SER A 440 -29.32 -16.28 -3.37
C SER A 440 -28.73 -17.64 -2.97
N ALA A 441 -27.41 -17.72 -2.80
CA ALA A 441 -26.71 -18.95 -2.43
C ALA A 441 -27.17 -19.55 -1.09
N LYS A 442 -27.60 -18.73 -0.13
CA LYS A 442 -28.17 -19.18 1.15
C LYS A 442 -29.51 -19.92 1.06
N GLY A 443 -30.09 -20.05 -0.15
CA GLY A 443 -31.36 -20.74 -0.40
C GLY A 443 -31.28 -22.01 -1.25
N LYS A 444 -30.08 -22.45 -1.69
CA LYS A 444 -29.92 -23.62 -2.56
C LYS A 444 -28.73 -24.49 -2.14
N GLU A 445 -28.91 -25.28 -1.08
CA GLU A 445 -28.05 -26.45 -0.89
C GLU A 445 -28.33 -27.50 -1.98
N LYS A 446 -27.24 -28.06 -2.54
CA LYS A 446 -27.18 -29.32 -3.32
C LYS A 446 -28.02 -29.40 -4.60
N ALA A 447 -27.46 -28.90 -5.71
CA ALA A 447 -27.60 -29.54 -7.02
C ALA A 447 -26.36 -29.27 -7.91
N ASN A 448 -25.70 -30.35 -8.35
CA ASN A 448 -24.63 -30.43 -9.35
C ASN A 448 -23.34 -29.61 -9.13
N GLU A 449 -22.39 -30.24 -8.44
CA GLU A 449 -20.95 -29.94 -8.54
C GLU A 449 -20.40 -30.43 -9.91
N THR A 450 -20.65 -29.71 -11.01
CA THR A 450 -19.99 -30.01 -12.31
C THR A 450 -19.91 -28.84 -13.30
N GLU A 451 -19.86 -27.59 -12.81
CA GLU A 451 -19.46 -26.43 -13.62
C GLU A 451 -18.36 -25.68 -12.85
N GLY A 452 -17.36 -25.15 -13.59
CA GLY A 452 -16.08 -24.74 -13.00
C GLY A 452 -16.20 -23.58 -12.00
N GLU A 453 -15.31 -23.56 -11.00
CA GLU A 453 -15.25 -22.50 -9.99
C GLU A 453 -15.17 -21.12 -10.65
N THR A 454 -16.26 -20.35 -10.55
CA THR A 454 -16.25 -18.94 -10.92
C THR A 454 -15.34 -18.19 -9.95
N VAL A 455 -14.20 -17.70 -10.48
CA VAL A 455 -13.21 -16.93 -9.71
C VAL A 455 -13.84 -15.62 -9.24
N LYS A 456 -14.41 -15.64 -8.03
CA LYS A 456 -15.02 -14.48 -7.38
C LYS A 456 -13.97 -13.41 -7.05
N THR A 457 -14.32 -12.15 -7.28
CA THR A 457 -13.51 -11.03 -6.80
C THR A 457 -13.64 -10.94 -5.27
N PRO A 458 -12.53 -10.79 -4.50
CA PRO A 458 -12.61 -10.57 -3.06
C PRO A 458 -13.32 -9.24 -2.75
N ASP A 459 -14.06 -9.20 -1.65
CA ASP A 459 -14.80 -8.01 -1.22
C ASP A 459 -13.87 -6.85 -0.84
N PHE A 460 -12.78 -7.18 -0.17
CA PHE A 460 -11.84 -6.22 0.39
C PHE A 460 -10.39 -6.55 0.06
N ILE A 461 -9.53 -5.55 0.24
CA ILE A 461 -8.07 -5.70 0.22
C ILE A 461 -7.55 -5.29 1.59
N ALA A 462 -6.69 -6.12 2.18
CA ALA A 462 -5.94 -5.77 3.38
C ALA A 462 -4.62 -5.10 2.97
N VAL A 463 -4.44 -3.84 3.38
CA VAL A 463 -3.33 -2.96 3.01
C VAL A 463 -2.49 -2.63 4.24
N VAL A 464 -1.19 -2.91 4.19
CA VAL A 464 -0.21 -2.63 5.26
C VAL A 464 0.88 -1.72 4.70
N SER A 465 0.85 -0.44 5.09
CA SER A 465 1.83 0.55 4.65
C SER A 465 2.98 0.67 5.66
N SER A 466 4.21 0.34 5.23
CA SER A 466 5.44 0.63 5.97
C SER A 466 5.84 2.10 5.74
N ARG A 467 5.41 2.95 6.66
CA ARG A 467 5.52 4.41 6.54
C ARG A 467 6.99 4.83 6.48
N ASN A 468 7.33 5.62 5.46
CA ASN A 468 8.66 6.21 5.27
C ASN A 468 9.83 5.20 5.18
N ALA A 469 9.54 3.95 4.79
CA ALA A 469 10.56 2.91 4.58
C ALA A 469 11.60 3.33 3.52
N GLY A 470 11.17 3.98 2.43
CA GLY A 470 12.04 4.58 1.43
C GLY A 470 12.93 5.71 1.97
N ILE A 471 12.44 6.52 2.91
CA ILE A 471 13.25 7.54 3.61
C ILE A 471 14.34 6.88 4.46
N GLY A 472 13.99 5.84 5.23
CA GLY A 472 14.96 5.07 6.01
C GLY A 472 16.07 4.47 5.13
N ARG A 473 15.71 3.91 3.96
CA ARG A 473 16.69 3.41 2.97
C ARG A 473 17.58 4.52 2.43
N ALA A 474 17.00 5.67 2.06
CA ALA A 474 17.76 6.82 1.55
C ALA A 474 18.76 7.36 2.58
N LEU A 475 18.33 7.55 3.84
CA LEU A 475 19.20 7.97 4.93
C LEU A 475 20.30 6.94 5.21
N SER A 476 19.99 5.64 5.16
CA SER A 476 21.00 4.57 5.33
C SER A 476 22.02 4.54 4.19
N ARG A 477 21.57 4.75 2.94
CA ARG A 477 22.44 4.95 1.77
C ARG A 477 23.37 6.16 1.94
N ASP A 478 22.84 7.29 2.41
CA ASP A 478 23.60 8.53 2.54
C ASP A 478 24.62 8.46 3.69
N LEU A 479 24.26 7.82 4.81
CA LEU A 479 25.12 7.68 5.98
C LEU A 479 26.20 6.57 5.83
N TYR A 480 25.89 5.47 5.15
CA TYR A 480 26.74 4.26 5.15
C TYR A 480 27.26 3.84 3.77
N CYS A 481 26.69 4.36 2.69
CA CYS A 481 26.95 3.92 1.32
C CYS A 481 27.43 5.06 0.40
N ASN A 482 27.92 6.18 0.96
CA ASN A 482 28.34 7.38 0.25
C ASN A 482 27.27 7.95 -0.72
N GLY A 483 25.99 7.73 -0.44
CA GLY A 483 24.88 8.14 -1.32
C GLY A 483 24.67 7.26 -2.56
N GLN A 484 25.37 6.13 -2.68
CA GLN A 484 25.30 5.25 -3.85
C GLN A 484 24.40 4.02 -3.62
N TRP A 485 23.43 3.80 -4.50
CA TRP A 485 22.51 2.66 -4.43
C TRP A 485 23.19 1.32 -4.73
N ASP A 486 24.22 1.29 -5.57
CA ASP A 486 24.97 0.05 -5.86
C ASP A 486 25.71 -0.45 -4.63
N VAL A 487 26.34 0.46 -3.88
CA VAL A 487 27.01 0.16 -2.61
C VAL A 487 25.98 -0.31 -1.56
N PHE A 488 24.82 0.34 -1.47
CA PHE A 488 23.72 -0.10 -0.59
C PHE A 488 23.24 -1.52 -0.94
N SER A 489 23.10 -1.83 -2.22
CA SER A 489 22.66 -3.14 -2.71
C SER A 489 23.72 -4.22 -2.48
N HIS A 490 24.99 -3.89 -2.74
CA HIS A 490 26.12 -4.78 -2.49
C HIS A 490 26.28 -5.10 -1.00
N LEU A 491 26.26 -4.09 -0.11
CA LEU A 491 26.31 -4.31 1.34
C LEU A 491 25.12 -5.14 1.83
N SER A 492 23.92 -4.87 1.31
CA SER A 492 22.72 -5.66 1.62
C SER A 492 22.82 -7.12 1.14
N ALA A 493 23.59 -7.40 0.09
CA ALA A 493 23.81 -8.76 -0.40
C ALA A 493 24.87 -9.53 0.40
N ILE A 494 26.01 -8.90 0.73
CA ILE A 494 27.17 -9.60 1.31
C ILE A 494 27.16 -9.72 2.84
N VAL A 495 26.40 -8.88 3.55
CA VAL A 495 26.33 -8.93 5.02
C VAL A 495 25.49 -10.14 5.44
N PRO A 496 25.97 -11.00 6.36
CA PRO A 496 25.24 -12.17 6.81
C PRO A 496 23.92 -11.79 7.50
N HIS A 497 22.96 -12.73 7.48
CA HIS A 497 21.67 -12.57 8.14
C HIS A 497 21.83 -12.20 9.63
N GLY A 498 21.04 -11.23 10.12
CA GLY A 498 21.17 -10.75 11.49
C GLY A 498 22.45 -9.97 11.80
N GLY A 499 23.29 -9.69 10.80
CA GLY A 499 24.47 -8.82 10.90
C GLY A 499 25.73 -9.46 11.50
N THR A 500 25.71 -10.77 11.77
CA THR A 500 26.82 -11.54 12.34
C THR A 500 26.74 -13.01 11.92
N LEU A 501 27.84 -13.75 12.08
CA LEU A 501 27.89 -15.20 11.86
C LEU A 501 27.50 -16.01 13.11
N GLY A 502 27.28 -15.34 14.24
CA GLY A 502 26.87 -15.97 15.50
C GLY A 502 25.37 -16.29 15.51
N LEU A 503 25.02 -17.54 15.82
CA LEU A 503 23.61 -17.98 15.91
C LEU A 503 22.83 -17.30 17.06
N ASP A 504 23.53 -16.94 18.14
CA ASP A 504 22.94 -16.37 19.36
C ASP A 504 23.01 -14.83 19.43
N GLU A 505 23.88 -14.20 18.63
CA GLU A 505 24.02 -12.75 18.58
C GLU A 505 23.04 -12.18 17.53
N LYS A 506 21.92 -11.61 17.98
CA LYS A 506 20.89 -11.05 17.08
C LYS A 506 20.93 -9.53 17.13
N PHE A 507 21.21 -8.90 15.98
CA PHE A 507 21.18 -7.45 15.83
C PHE A 507 19.92 -6.99 15.09
N TYR A 508 19.43 -5.80 15.41
CA TYR A 508 18.21 -5.22 14.82
C TYR A 508 18.38 -3.72 14.57
N SER A 509 17.83 -3.21 13.48
CA SER A 509 17.90 -1.79 13.09
C SER A 509 16.53 -1.28 12.65
N LEU A 510 15.73 -0.85 13.62
CA LEU A 510 14.43 -0.22 13.38
C LEU A 510 14.61 1.23 12.93
N PHE A 511 13.75 1.72 12.04
CA PHE A 511 13.67 3.13 11.66
C PHE A 511 12.25 3.64 11.88
N PHE A 512 12.11 4.68 12.70
CA PHE A 512 10.85 5.36 12.96
C PHE A 512 10.92 6.79 12.40
N PRO A 513 9.99 7.23 11.54
CA PRO A 513 10.03 8.59 11.01
C PRO A 513 9.76 9.66 12.08
N HIS A 514 10.18 10.89 11.80
CA HIS A 514 9.80 12.05 12.60
C HIS A 514 8.33 12.41 12.37
N GLY A 515 7.68 13.07 13.34
CA GLY A 515 6.30 13.55 13.22
C GLY A 515 5.20 12.51 13.51
N GLU A 516 5.55 11.24 13.79
CA GLU A 516 4.56 10.24 14.22
C GLU A 516 4.36 10.19 15.74
N ALA A 517 3.22 9.61 16.15
CA ALA A 517 2.70 9.48 17.50
C ALA A 517 3.55 8.64 18.48
N THR A 518 4.78 8.32 18.11
CA THR A 518 5.65 7.33 18.74
C THR A 518 6.76 8.00 19.53
N SER A 519 7.06 7.44 20.71
CA SER A 519 8.21 7.85 21.53
C SER A 519 9.55 7.55 20.87
N ALA A 520 9.59 6.55 19.98
CA ALA A 520 10.71 6.23 19.10
C ALA A 520 10.73 7.14 17.86
N GLN A 521 11.91 7.68 17.54
CA GLN A 521 12.20 8.43 16.31
C GLN A 521 13.64 8.16 15.84
N GLY A 522 13.86 8.20 14.53
CA GLY A 522 15.14 7.92 13.88
C GLY A 522 15.51 6.44 13.87
N PHE A 523 16.81 6.16 13.71
CA PHE A 523 17.37 4.81 13.78
C PHE A 523 17.50 4.33 15.23
N LEU A 524 16.86 3.21 15.55
CA LEU A 524 17.04 2.48 16.81
C LEU A 524 17.73 1.16 16.53
N ARG A 525 18.93 1.01 17.09
CA ARG A 525 19.80 -0.16 16.93
C ARG A 525 19.82 -0.98 18.19
N PHE A 526 19.79 -2.30 18.05
CA PHE A 526 19.83 -3.23 19.17
C PHE A 526 20.87 -4.32 18.94
N VAL A 527 21.60 -4.66 19.99
CA VAL A 527 22.60 -5.73 20.05
C VAL A 527 22.24 -6.59 21.26
N SER A 528 21.96 -7.88 21.05
CA SER A 528 21.56 -8.82 22.10
C SER A 528 20.41 -8.29 22.97
N GLY A 529 19.42 -7.64 22.34
CA GLY A 529 18.25 -7.06 22.98
C GLY A 529 18.46 -5.72 23.70
N ALA A 530 19.69 -5.20 23.78
CA ALA A 530 20.04 -3.92 24.37
C ALA A 530 20.23 -2.83 23.30
N ARG A 531 19.75 -1.60 23.55
CA ARG A 531 19.88 -0.48 22.61
C ARG A 531 21.32 0.04 22.55
N VAL A 532 21.81 0.27 21.35
CA VAL A 532 23.13 0.88 21.07
C VAL A 532 22.96 2.14 20.21
N GLN A 533 23.93 3.04 20.27
CA GLN A 533 23.92 4.26 19.45
C GLN A 533 24.27 3.95 17.99
N GLU A 534 25.28 3.11 17.77
CA GLU A 534 25.81 2.69 16.47
C GLU A 534 26.38 1.26 16.61
N PHE A 535 26.42 0.50 15.51
CA PHE A 535 27.05 -0.83 15.49
C PHE A 535 28.58 -0.74 15.45
N SER A 536 29.25 -1.81 15.88
CA SER A 536 30.72 -1.93 15.85
C SER A 536 31.26 -1.93 14.41
N ASP A 537 30.67 -2.72 13.52
CA ASP A 537 30.79 -2.54 12.07
C ASP A 537 29.59 -1.76 11.55
N ARG A 538 29.84 -0.58 10.96
CA ARG A 538 28.79 0.26 10.40
C ARG A 538 28.20 -0.29 9.10
N LYS A 539 28.92 -1.18 8.40
CA LYS A 539 28.52 -1.74 7.09
C LYS A 539 27.27 -2.61 7.16
N ILE A 540 26.87 -3.06 8.35
CA ILE A 540 25.70 -3.92 8.55
C ILE A 540 24.38 -3.13 8.61
N ASN A 541 24.43 -1.79 8.79
CA ASN A 541 23.23 -0.94 8.88
C ASN A 541 22.27 -1.10 7.67
N PRO A 542 22.71 -1.11 6.40
CA PRO A 542 21.84 -1.37 5.24
C PRO A 542 21.07 -2.69 5.32
N ARG A 543 21.77 -3.81 5.57
CA ARG A 543 21.16 -5.15 5.69
C ARG A 543 20.15 -5.20 6.82
N LEU A 544 20.54 -4.80 8.03
CA LEU A 544 19.67 -4.87 9.21
C LEU A 544 18.43 -3.99 9.10
N LEU A 545 18.53 -2.86 8.40
CA LEU A 545 17.36 -2.01 8.09
C LEU A 545 16.39 -2.74 7.16
N LEU A 546 16.86 -3.31 6.05
CA LEU A 546 16.01 -4.08 5.13
C LEU A 546 15.36 -5.27 5.84
N GLU A 547 16.15 -6.03 6.61
CA GLU A 547 15.64 -7.14 7.40
C GLU A 547 14.51 -6.70 8.34
N SER A 548 14.70 -5.58 9.05
CA SER A 548 13.68 -5.04 9.96
C SER A 548 12.41 -4.60 9.22
N GLN A 549 12.55 -3.94 8.06
CA GLN A 549 11.42 -3.52 7.23
C GLN A 549 10.62 -4.73 6.71
N LEU A 550 11.31 -5.76 6.22
CA LEU A 550 10.70 -6.97 5.69
C LEU A 550 10.09 -7.86 6.78
N MET A 551 10.70 -7.93 7.98
CA MET A 551 10.12 -8.59 9.15
C MET A 551 8.79 -7.95 9.57
N THR A 552 8.68 -6.61 9.55
CA THR A 552 7.39 -5.93 9.79
C THR A 552 6.34 -6.40 8.77
N LEU A 553 6.64 -6.37 7.47
CA LEU A 553 5.68 -6.81 6.43
C LEU A 553 5.28 -8.29 6.61
N ARG A 554 6.26 -9.19 6.82
CA ARG A 554 6.06 -10.63 7.05
C ARG A 554 5.15 -10.92 8.24
N LEU A 555 5.37 -10.21 9.35
CA LEU A 555 4.60 -10.32 10.57
C LEU A 555 3.15 -9.85 10.38
N ARG A 556 2.95 -8.70 9.74
CA ARG A 556 1.60 -8.16 9.50
C ARG A 556 0.82 -9.02 8.51
N LEU A 557 1.45 -9.61 7.49
CA LEU A 557 0.81 -10.60 6.60
C LEU A 557 0.35 -11.85 7.36
N GLY A 558 1.18 -12.40 8.24
CA GLY A 558 0.78 -13.55 9.08
C GLY A 558 -0.42 -13.22 9.99
N ARG A 559 -0.49 -11.98 10.50
CA ARG A 559 -1.66 -11.48 11.25
C ARG A 559 -2.90 -11.27 10.37
N ILE A 560 -2.74 -10.92 9.10
CA ILE A 560 -3.87 -10.88 8.14
C ILE A 560 -4.46 -12.27 8.00
N TYR A 561 -3.65 -13.27 7.63
CA TYR A 561 -4.11 -14.65 7.48
C TYR A 561 -4.71 -15.20 8.79
N ARG A 562 -4.07 -14.95 9.95
CA ARG A 562 -4.63 -15.30 11.27
C ARG A 562 -6.02 -14.72 11.52
N SER A 563 -6.31 -13.52 11.02
CA SER A 563 -7.61 -12.86 11.22
C SER A 563 -8.72 -13.42 10.34
N LEU A 564 -8.37 -14.07 9.23
CA LEU A 564 -9.30 -14.70 8.31
C LEU A 564 -9.71 -16.12 8.76
N LEU A 565 -8.97 -16.71 9.70
CA LEU A 565 -9.25 -18.02 10.27
C LEU A 565 -10.18 -17.92 11.49
N PRO A 566 -11.09 -18.89 11.70
CA PRO A 566 -11.89 -18.96 12.92
C PRO A 566 -10.99 -19.13 14.18
N PRO A 567 -11.51 -18.84 15.38
CA PRO A 567 -10.74 -18.98 16.62
C PRO A 567 -10.31 -20.43 16.89
N ASP A 568 -11.14 -21.40 16.49
CA ASP A 568 -10.96 -22.84 16.71
C ASP A 568 -10.32 -23.56 15.51
N ASP A 569 -9.58 -22.84 14.65
CA ASP A 569 -8.91 -23.44 13.50
C ASP A 569 -7.74 -24.35 13.92
N PRO A 570 -7.61 -25.59 13.40
CA PRO A 570 -6.57 -26.53 13.83
C PRO A 570 -5.14 -26.06 13.52
N SER A 571 -4.95 -25.10 12.62
CA SER A 571 -3.63 -24.46 12.42
C SER A 571 -3.18 -23.61 13.61
N LEU A 572 -4.03 -23.43 14.63
CA LEU A 572 -3.80 -22.61 15.80
C LEU A 572 -3.58 -23.41 17.09
N ASP A 573 -3.73 -24.74 17.07
CA ASP A 573 -3.65 -25.65 18.24
C ASP A 573 -2.36 -25.51 19.07
N HIS A 574 -1.29 -24.98 18.47
CA HIS A 574 0.02 -24.80 19.10
C HIS A 574 0.34 -23.35 19.47
N VAL A 575 -0.58 -22.40 19.24
CA VAL A 575 -0.41 -20.98 19.58
C VAL A 575 -0.66 -20.77 21.06
N ARG A 576 0.33 -20.22 21.76
CA ARG A 576 0.19 -19.90 23.20
C ARG A 576 -0.67 -18.64 23.39
N PRO A 577 -1.45 -18.52 24.48
CA PRO A 577 -2.31 -17.34 24.75
C PRO A 577 -1.59 -15.97 24.76
N HIS A 578 -0.25 -15.96 24.87
CA HIS A 578 0.59 -14.76 24.84
C HIS A 578 1.75 -14.88 23.84
N ASP A 579 1.58 -15.67 22.77
CA ASP A 579 2.54 -15.71 21.68
C ASP A 579 2.70 -14.31 21.04
N PRO A 580 3.93 -13.78 20.87
CA PRO A 580 4.13 -12.42 20.35
C PRO A 580 3.72 -12.26 18.88
N LEU A 581 3.75 -13.33 18.09
CA LEU A 581 3.34 -13.31 16.68
C LEU A 581 1.80 -13.34 16.58
N GLY A 582 1.18 -14.23 17.37
CA GLY A 582 -0.24 -14.54 17.37
C GLY A 582 -0.63 -15.67 16.41
N PHE A 583 0.37 -16.34 15.82
CA PHE A 583 0.23 -17.45 14.87
C PHE A 583 1.52 -18.30 14.87
N PRO A 584 1.48 -19.59 14.49
CA PRO A 584 2.68 -20.42 14.40
C PRO A 584 3.53 -19.99 13.20
N GLY A 585 4.62 -19.26 13.46
CA GLY A 585 5.46 -18.67 12.40
C GLY A 585 6.05 -19.66 11.39
N LEU A 586 6.25 -20.92 11.78
CA LEU A 586 6.76 -22.00 10.90
C LEU A 586 5.67 -22.72 10.09
N SER A 587 4.38 -22.41 10.28
CA SER A 587 3.28 -23.10 9.59
C SER A 587 3.03 -22.48 8.21
N SER A 588 2.96 -23.32 7.17
CA SER A 588 2.72 -22.90 5.78
C SER A 588 1.42 -22.12 5.59
N SER A 589 0.41 -22.32 6.45
CA SER A 589 -0.86 -21.56 6.44
C SER A 589 -0.70 -20.05 6.64
N PHE A 590 0.45 -19.57 7.10
CA PHE A 590 0.72 -18.15 7.39
C PHE A 590 1.80 -17.55 6.46
N HIS A 591 2.05 -18.19 5.32
CA HIS A 591 2.92 -17.76 4.24
C HIS A 591 2.08 -17.61 2.96
N PRO A 592 2.37 -16.65 2.07
CA PRO A 592 1.70 -16.60 0.78
C PRO A 592 2.18 -17.75 -0.10
N GLU A 593 1.42 -18.10 -1.12
CA GLU A 593 1.82 -19.10 -2.12
C GLU A 593 2.97 -18.58 -3.00
N ARG A 594 2.89 -17.29 -3.35
CA ARG A 594 3.89 -16.52 -4.08
C ARG A 594 3.80 -15.05 -3.70
N VAL A 595 4.91 -14.33 -3.82
CA VAL A 595 4.92 -12.87 -3.66
C VAL A 595 5.14 -12.20 -5.00
N ILE A 596 4.33 -11.20 -5.31
CA ILE A 596 4.47 -10.37 -6.51
C ILE A 596 5.04 -9.01 -6.09
N LEU A 597 6.20 -8.68 -6.63
CA LEU A 597 6.93 -7.45 -6.33
C LEU A 597 6.66 -6.40 -7.40
N VAL A 598 6.39 -5.17 -6.97
CA VAL A 598 6.24 -3.99 -7.83
C VAL A 598 6.94 -2.77 -7.22
N GLY A 599 7.00 -1.66 -7.96
CA GLY A 599 7.66 -0.44 -7.52
C GLY A 599 9.15 -0.39 -7.87
N GLU A 600 9.75 0.80 -7.80
CA GLU A 600 11.10 1.03 -8.31
C GLU A 600 12.17 0.23 -7.55
N ALA A 601 12.07 0.15 -6.23
CA ALA A 601 13.05 -0.51 -5.39
C ALA A 601 13.04 -2.04 -5.53
N SER A 602 11.95 -2.64 -6.04
CA SER A 602 11.85 -4.09 -6.32
C SER A 602 12.93 -4.62 -7.27
N GLN A 603 13.56 -3.74 -8.06
CA GLN A 603 14.70 -4.06 -8.93
C GLN A 603 15.97 -4.46 -8.15
N ASN A 604 16.04 -4.22 -6.83
CA ASN A 604 17.18 -4.61 -6.00
C ASN A 604 17.16 -6.13 -5.72
N PRO A 605 18.12 -6.92 -6.25
CA PRO A 605 18.09 -8.39 -6.11
C PRO A 605 18.23 -8.85 -4.66
N ALA A 606 19.01 -8.12 -3.84
CA ALA A 606 19.17 -8.46 -2.42
C ALA A 606 17.83 -8.32 -1.67
N MET A 607 17.03 -7.31 -2.00
CA MET A 607 15.72 -7.12 -1.38
C MET A 607 14.70 -8.15 -1.86
N ALA A 608 14.69 -8.51 -3.15
CA ALA A 608 13.84 -9.59 -3.67
C ALA A 608 14.18 -10.95 -3.02
N SER A 609 15.47 -11.27 -2.89
CA SER A 609 15.97 -12.48 -2.22
C SER A 609 15.58 -12.52 -0.74
N LEU A 610 15.84 -11.43 0.00
CA LEU A 610 15.47 -11.34 1.42
C LEU A 610 13.97 -11.48 1.65
N LEU A 611 13.15 -10.86 0.80
CA LEU A 611 11.70 -10.94 0.90
C LEU A 611 11.23 -12.36 0.62
N SER A 612 11.68 -12.98 -0.48
CA SER A 612 11.36 -14.38 -0.82
C SER A 612 11.67 -15.33 0.35
N THR A 613 12.89 -15.26 0.89
CA THR A 613 13.32 -16.04 2.06
C THR A 613 12.48 -15.76 3.31
N MET A 614 12.25 -14.50 3.71
CA MET A 614 11.46 -14.20 4.91
C MET A 614 9.99 -14.63 4.80
N PHE A 615 9.44 -14.61 3.59
CA PHE A 615 8.06 -14.99 3.30
C PHE A 615 7.92 -16.50 3.00
N ASN A 616 9.02 -17.24 2.86
CA ASN A 616 9.07 -18.65 2.46
C ASN A 616 8.32 -18.94 1.14
N SER A 617 8.38 -18.00 0.20
CA SER A 617 7.61 -18.04 -1.03
C SER A 617 8.44 -17.55 -2.20
N PRO A 618 8.31 -18.15 -3.40
CA PRO A 618 8.93 -17.60 -4.61
C PRO A 618 8.46 -16.16 -4.84
N ALA A 619 9.41 -15.28 -5.18
CA ALA A 619 9.15 -13.89 -5.50
C ALA A 619 9.22 -13.66 -7.01
N PHE A 620 8.22 -12.97 -7.53
CA PHE A 620 8.04 -12.70 -8.96
C PHE A 620 7.96 -11.21 -9.26
N LEU A 621 8.42 -10.80 -10.44
CA LEU A 621 8.06 -9.52 -11.06
C LEU A 621 7.01 -9.78 -12.15
N PRO A 622 5.96 -8.96 -12.30
CA PRO A 622 5.04 -9.10 -13.42
C PRO A 622 5.73 -8.79 -14.76
N LEU A 623 5.73 -9.77 -15.67
CA LEU A 623 6.03 -9.60 -17.10
C LEU A 623 4.89 -8.87 -17.81
N ALA A 624 3.66 -9.31 -17.52
CA ALA A 624 2.53 -9.06 -18.39
C ALA A 624 2.30 -7.57 -18.65
N THR A 625 2.20 -7.26 -19.94
CA THR A 625 1.41 -6.14 -20.49
C THR A 625 1.77 -4.71 -20.06
N GLY A 626 2.84 -4.45 -19.31
CA GLY A 626 3.34 -3.06 -19.17
C GLY A 626 4.62 -2.80 -18.37
N LEU A 627 4.94 -3.59 -17.35
CA LEU A 627 6.03 -3.23 -16.42
C LEU A 627 7.45 -3.50 -16.96
N LYS A 628 7.61 -4.44 -17.89
CA LYS A 628 8.81 -4.56 -18.76
C LYS A 628 8.54 -4.25 -20.24
N SER A 629 7.27 -4.21 -20.66
CA SER A 629 6.88 -3.88 -22.03
C SER A 629 7.07 -2.38 -22.29
N PHE A 630 8.22 -2.01 -22.84
CA PHE A 630 8.44 -0.68 -23.40
C PHE A 630 7.37 -0.35 -24.44
N ALA A 631 6.87 0.88 -24.43
CA ALA A 631 6.01 1.41 -25.49
C ALA A 631 6.69 1.18 -26.86
N HIS A 632 6.08 0.36 -27.70
CA HIS A 632 6.65 -0.03 -29.00
C HIS A 632 6.77 1.18 -29.92
N GLY A 633 7.97 1.76 -30.00
CA GLY A 633 8.29 2.88 -30.89
C GLY A 633 8.88 4.13 -30.20
N GLN A 634 8.82 4.25 -28.88
CA GLN A 634 9.48 5.36 -28.18
C GLN A 634 11.01 5.16 -28.17
N ARG A 635 11.70 5.88 -29.06
CA ARG A 635 13.12 6.25 -28.91
C ARG A 635 13.15 7.73 -28.57
N ASP A 636 13.60 8.08 -27.36
CA ASP A 636 13.78 9.49 -27.01
C ASP A 636 14.84 10.13 -27.92
N TYR A 637 14.52 11.31 -28.45
CA TYR A 637 15.41 12.14 -29.26
C TYR A 637 16.12 13.22 -28.42
N ASP A 638 16.10 13.07 -27.10
CA ASP A 638 16.68 14.06 -26.20
C ASP A 638 18.20 13.97 -26.13
N ARG A 639 18.81 15.14 -26.30
CA ARG A 639 20.26 15.32 -26.44
C ARG A 639 20.75 15.94 -25.14
N HIS A 640 21.75 15.32 -24.51
CA HIS A 640 22.46 15.77 -23.30
C HIS A 640 22.03 15.24 -21.91
N GLU A 641 21.86 13.93 -21.77
CA GLU A 641 22.40 13.23 -20.58
C GLU A 641 23.38 12.13 -21.04
N ARG A 642 24.44 11.87 -20.27
CA ARG A 642 25.45 10.85 -20.60
C ARG A 642 25.18 9.57 -19.82
N ASP A 643 25.40 8.46 -20.51
CA ASP A 643 25.72 7.14 -19.96
C ASP A 643 24.58 6.40 -19.22
N ASP A 644 23.56 5.95 -19.96
CA ASP A 644 23.24 4.51 -20.04
C ASP A 644 22.28 4.16 -21.22
N PRO A 645 22.64 3.29 -22.18
CA PRO A 645 21.78 3.00 -23.35
C PRO A 645 20.50 2.19 -23.05
N ALA A 646 20.26 1.84 -21.78
CA ALA A 646 19.04 1.17 -21.31
C ALA A 646 18.07 2.08 -20.54
N SER A 647 18.44 3.33 -20.23
CA SER A 647 17.64 4.25 -19.40
C SER A 647 16.68 5.17 -20.18
N SER A 648 16.87 5.33 -21.49
CA SER A 648 16.20 6.32 -22.35
C SER A 648 14.78 5.93 -22.81
N ARG A 649 13.93 5.41 -21.91
CA ARG A 649 12.54 5.02 -22.22
C ARG A 649 11.60 5.27 -21.04
N LYS A 650 10.49 5.98 -21.28
CA LYS A 650 9.46 6.31 -20.30
C LYS A 650 8.77 5.02 -19.77
N LYS A 651 8.92 4.72 -18.48
CA LYS A 651 8.33 3.54 -17.80
C LYS A 651 6.97 3.86 -17.17
N THR A 652 6.01 2.93 -17.23
CA THR A 652 4.72 3.04 -16.53
C THR A 652 4.84 2.66 -15.04
N THR A 653 3.81 2.97 -14.24
CA THR A 653 3.68 2.53 -12.84
C THR A 653 2.68 1.38 -12.72
N ALA A 654 2.79 0.59 -11.65
CA ALA A 654 1.80 -0.45 -11.35
C ALA A 654 0.40 0.15 -11.12
N ALA A 655 0.31 1.32 -10.47
CA ALA A 655 -0.95 2.05 -10.28
C ALA A 655 -1.58 2.50 -11.61
N ALA A 656 -0.81 3.14 -12.51
CA ALA A 656 -1.29 3.52 -13.84
C ALA A 656 -1.78 2.29 -14.62
N LEU A 657 -0.99 1.21 -14.61
CA LEU A 657 -1.30 -0.03 -15.33
C LEU A 657 -2.60 -0.67 -14.82
N GLY A 658 -2.78 -0.80 -13.50
CA GLY A 658 -4.00 -1.35 -12.90
C GLY A 658 -5.24 -0.46 -13.16
N ALA A 659 -5.09 0.86 -13.14
CA ALA A 659 -6.17 1.77 -13.54
C ALA A 659 -6.50 1.68 -15.05
N ALA A 660 -5.52 1.40 -15.91
CA ALA A 660 -5.77 1.19 -17.33
C ALA A 660 -6.46 -0.16 -17.61
N TYR A 661 -6.12 -1.22 -16.87
CA TYR A 661 -6.89 -2.48 -16.89
C TYR A 661 -8.33 -2.26 -16.38
N LYS A 662 -8.52 -1.45 -15.32
CA LYS A 662 -9.85 -1.05 -14.82
C LYS A 662 -10.67 -0.35 -15.91
N ALA A 663 -10.06 0.55 -16.68
CA ALA A 663 -10.68 1.20 -17.84
C ALA A 663 -11.08 0.20 -18.95
N ALA A 664 -10.21 -0.76 -19.26
CA ALA A 664 -10.49 -1.79 -20.26
C ALA A 664 -11.66 -2.71 -19.85
N TRP A 665 -11.67 -3.16 -18.60
CA TRP A 665 -12.75 -3.99 -18.04
C TRP A 665 -14.09 -3.22 -17.97
N ALA A 666 -14.07 -1.95 -17.53
CA ALA A 666 -15.26 -1.10 -17.53
C ALA A 666 -15.84 -0.91 -18.95
N TYR A 667 -14.97 -0.74 -19.95
CA TYR A 667 -15.40 -0.68 -21.36
C TYR A 667 -16.00 -2.01 -21.84
N ALA A 668 -15.35 -3.14 -21.56
CA ALA A 668 -15.85 -4.46 -21.97
C ALA A 668 -17.24 -4.76 -21.36
N ARG A 669 -17.45 -4.39 -20.09
CA ARG A 669 -18.77 -4.43 -19.44
C ARG A 669 -19.79 -3.53 -20.13
N ALA A 670 -19.46 -2.26 -20.36
CA ALA A 670 -20.40 -1.26 -20.89
C ALA A 670 -20.75 -1.46 -22.37
N ALA A 671 -19.77 -1.83 -23.20
CA ALA A 671 -19.91 -1.95 -24.65
C ALA A 671 -20.25 -3.37 -25.12
N CYS A 672 -19.65 -4.41 -24.51
CA CYS A 672 -19.86 -5.81 -24.91
C CYS A 672 -20.88 -6.54 -24.02
N GLY A 673 -21.35 -5.92 -22.93
CA GLY A 673 -22.24 -6.56 -21.97
C GLY A 673 -21.56 -7.66 -21.14
N GLU A 674 -20.22 -7.64 -21.06
CA GLU A 674 -19.45 -8.67 -20.38
C GLU A 674 -19.75 -8.69 -18.88
N ARG A 675 -19.86 -9.90 -18.30
CA ARG A 675 -20.16 -10.12 -16.87
C ARG A 675 -19.07 -10.89 -16.12
N SER A 676 -17.87 -10.96 -16.67
CA SER A 676 -16.71 -11.54 -16.00
C SER A 676 -16.29 -10.70 -14.80
N SER A 677 -15.78 -11.37 -13.76
CA SER A 677 -15.05 -10.71 -12.67
C SER A 677 -13.77 -10.08 -13.22
N PHE A 678 -13.30 -9.00 -12.58
CA PHE A 678 -12.05 -8.34 -13.01
C PHE A 678 -10.86 -9.30 -13.03
N SER A 679 -10.79 -10.20 -12.05
CA SER A 679 -9.75 -11.23 -11.95
C SER A 679 -9.79 -12.20 -13.13
N ALA A 680 -10.98 -12.65 -13.55
CA ALA A 680 -11.14 -13.53 -14.71
C ALA A 680 -10.79 -12.83 -16.03
N PHE A 681 -11.26 -11.59 -16.22
CA PHE A 681 -10.94 -10.75 -17.38
C PHE A 681 -9.43 -10.58 -17.57
N LEU A 682 -8.73 -10.17 -16.50
CA LEU A 682 -7.28 -9.94 -16.56
C LEU A 682 -6.49 -11.24 -16.69
N SER A 683 -6.90 -12.32 -16.01
CA SER A 683 -6.26 -13.64 -16.13
C SER A 683 -6.34 -14.19 -17.55
N TYR A 684 -7.50 -14.05 -18.22
CA TYR A 684 -7.67 -14.46 -19.61
C TYR A 684 -6.69 -13.72 -20.54
N ALA A 685 -6.61 -12.39 -20.43
CA ALA A 685 -5.71 -11.57 -21.25
C ALA A 685 -4.22 -11.92 -21.03
N ILE A 686 -3.82 -12.21 -19.78
CA ILE A 686 -2.44 -12.62 -19.44
C ILE A 686 -2.10 -13.99 -20.06
N VAL A 687 -3.03 -14.95 -20.05
CA VAL A 687 -2.85 -16.26 -20.68
C VAL A 687 -2.79 -16.15 -22.21
N GLU A 688 -3.68 -15.36 -22.82
CA GLU A 688 -3.63 -15.11 -24.28
C GLU A 688 -2.28 -14.49 -24.69
N TYR A 689 -1.82 -13.47 -23.95
CA TYR A 689 -0.51 -12.84 -24.19
C TYR A 689 0.65 -13.84 -24.10
N SER A 690 0.69 -14.63 -23.02
CA SER A 690 1.76 -15.62 -22.77
C SER A 690 1.81 -16.69 -23.87
N SER A 691 0.64 -17.09 -24.40
CA SER A 691 0.55 -18.04 -25.52
C SER A 691 1.13 -17.47 -26.82
N HIS A 692 0.91 -16.18 -27.10
CA HIS A 692 1.43 -15.51 -28.28
C HIS A 692 2.95 -15.28 -28.21
N GLU A 693 3.48 -14.92 -27.02
CA GLU A 693 4.92 -14.76 -26.82
C GLU A 693 5.66 -16.09 -27.00
N TYR A 694 5.12 -17.20 -26.49
CA TYR A 694 5.66 -18.54 -26.71
C TYR A 694 5.69 -18.91 -28.20
N VAL A 695 4.60 -18.69 -28.94
CA VAL A 695 4.55 -18.95 -30.39
C VAL A 695 5.57 -18.10 -31.14
N HIS A 696 5.69 -16.81 -30.82
CA HIS A 696 6.63 -15.92 -31.50
C HIS A 696 8.09 -16.32 -31.24
N ASN A 697 8.44 -16.67 -30.00
CA ASN A 697 9.78 -17.15 -29.65
C ASN A 697 10.09 -18.48 -30.36
N VAL A 698 9.16 -19.43 -30.41
CA VAL A 698 9.34 -20.70 -31.14
C VAL A 698 9.47 -20.48 -32.66
N GLU A 699 8.76 -19.51 -33.24
CA GLU A 699 8.94 -19.13 -34.65
C GLU A 699 10.28 -18.44 -34.91
N GLN A 700 10.74 -17.59 -33.98
CA GLN A 700 12.01 -16.88 -34.07
C GLN A 700 13.20 -17.82 -33.86
N ASP A 701 13.12 -18.77 -32.94
CA ASP A 701 14.10 -19.85 -32.75
C ASP A 701 14.12 -20.82 -33.95
N ARG A 702 12.96 -21.11 -34.56
CA ARG A 702 12.91 -21.86 -35.84
C ARG A 702 13.50 -21.07 -37.00
N ALA A 703 13.32 -19.75 -37.05
CA ALA A 703 13.97 -18.89 -38.03
C ALA A 703 15.49 -18.83 -37.81
N ALA A 704 15.95 -18.78 -36.56
CA ALA A 704 17.38 -18.84 -36.22
C ALA A 704 17.99 -20.21 -36.53
N ALA A 705 17.31 -21.31 -36.19
CA ALA A 705 17.75 -22.67 -36.47
C ALA A 705 17.76 -23.01 -37.97
N SER A 706 16.88 -22.39 -38.77
CA SER A 706 16.90 -22.51 -40.25
C SER A 706 17.87 -21.55 -40.94
N ALA A 707 18.47 -20.61 -40.20
CA ALA A 707 19.54 -19.72 -40.69
C ALA A 707 20.96 -20.30 -40.48
N VAL A 708 21.09 -21.52 -39.96
CA VAL A 708 22.38 -22.22 -39.82
C VAL A 708 22.58 -23.18 -40.99
N ASP A 709 23.35 -22.74 -42.00
CA ASP A 709 23.80 -23.60 -43.09
C ASP A 709 24.71 -24.75 -42.57
N PRO A 710 24.60 -25.97 -43.11
CA PRO A 710 25.34 -27.13 -42.61
C PRO A 710 26.81 -27.11 -43.07
N SER A 711 27.70 -26.64 -42.18
CA SER A 711 29.16 -26.75 -42.37
C SER A 711 29.62 -28.21 -42.29
N LEU A 712 30.22 -28.70 -43.38
CA LEU A 712 30.56 -30.11 -43.58
C LEU A 712 32.00 -30.44 -43.11
N ALA A 713 32.16 -30.75 -41.82
CA ALA A 713 33.29 -31.50 -41.23
C ALA A 713 32.94 -31.83 -39.77
N GLY A 714 33.22 -32.98 -39.17
CA GLY A 714 33.98 -34.16 -39.57
C GLY A 714 34.02 -35.08 -38.35
N THR A 715 33.81 -36.37 -38.56
CA THR A 715 33.63 -37.40 -37.52
C THR A 715 34.75 -37.43 -36.47
N PHE A 716 34.42 -37.56 -35.17
CA PHE A 716 34.83 -38.67 -34.28
C PHE A 716 34.22 -38.51 -32.87
N ALA A 717 34.18 -39.60 -32.10
CA ALA A 717 33.32 -39.75 -30.93
C ALA A 717 34.09 -39.93 -29.61
N SER A 718 33.34 -39.76 -28.52
CA SER A 718 33.49 -40.44 -27.21
C SER A 718 34.40 -39.86 -26.11
N SER A 719 33.75 -39.70 -24.95
CA SER A 719 34.18 -40.06 -23.58
C SER A 719 35.27 -39.27 -22.81
N SER A 720 34.79 -38.72 -21.67
CA SER A 720 35.29 -38.88 -20.29
C SER A 720 36.57 -38.17 -19.77
N MET A 721 36.32 -37.37 -18.72
CA MET A 721 37.05 -37.25 -17.43
C MET A 721 38.45 -36.59 -17.32
N SER A 722 38.43 -35.48 -16.55
CA SER A 722 39.29 -35.16 -15.38
C SER A 722 40.77 -34.81 -15.51
N THR A 723 41.19 -33.80 -14.72
CA THR A 723 42.58 -33.38 -14.39
C THR A 723 43.41 -32.82 -15.56
N GLY A 724 44.35 -31.89 -15.36
CA GLY A 724 44.74 -31.10 -14.19
C GLY A 724 46.01 -30.27 -14.48
N ASP A 725 46.19 -29.18 -13.75
CA ASP A 725 47.43 -28.39 -13.51
C ASP A 725 48.39 -27.92 -14.63
N GLU A 726 48.56 -26.58 -14.61
CA GLU A 726 49.81 -25.82 -14.52
C GLU A 726 50.77 -25.52 -15.71
N THR A 727 51.21 -24.25 -15.66
CA THR A 727 52.48 -23.64 -16.13
C THR A 727 52.75 -23.34 -17.62
N SER A 728 52.67 -22.02 -17.94
CA SER A 728 53.74 -21.22 -18.62
C SER A 728 54.05 -21.50 -20.11
N THR A 729 54.57 -20.63 -21.00
CA THR A 729 55.01 -19.21 -21.09
C THR A 729 55.23 -18.89 -22.60
N SER A 730 55.36 -17.67 -23.17
CA SER A 730 55.35 -16.25 -22.75
C SER A 730 55.08 -15.35 -23.99
N LEU A 731 55.60 -14.11 -24.00
CA LEU A 731 55.70 -13.08 -25.08
C LEU A 731 54.46 -12.15 -25.21
N ALA A 732 54.39 -10.97 -24.56
CA ALA A 732 55.21 -9.74 -24.64
C ALA A 732 54.70 -8.71 -25.69
N ALA A 733 54.79 -7.38 -25.50
CA ALA A 733 54.93 -6.53 -24.30
C ALA A 733 54.79 -5.03 -24.69
N SER A 734 54.20 -4.19 -23.83
CA SER A 734 54.52 -2.76 -23.52
C SER A 734 53.26 -2.08 -22.92
N GLU A 735 53.15 -1.67 -21.64
CA GLU A 735 53.98 -0.76 -20.81
C GLU A 735 53.89 0.73 -21.23
N HIS A 736 53.81 1.76 -20.36
CA HIS A 736 53.92 1.96 -18.88
C HIS A 736 52.81 2.95 -18.40
N SER A 737 52.31 3.08 -17.16
CA SER A 737 52.77 2.88 -15.76
C SER A 737 53.37 4.12 -15.04
N ARG A 738 52.83 4.44 -13.84
CA ARG A 738 53.41 5.09 -12.61
C ARG A 738 52.29 5.33 -11.56
N PHE A 739 52.13 4.54 -10.48
CA PHE A 739 52.83 4.53 -9.17
C PHE A 739 52.57 5.78 -8.27
N SER A 740 52.40 5.74 -6.92
CA SER A 740 52.17 4.66 -5.93
C SER A 740 51.84 5.19 -4.50
N LEU A 741 51.38 4.32 -3.59
CA LEU A 741 51.20 4.53 -2.13
C LEU A 741 52.49 4.31 -1.30
N PRO A 742 52.55 4.82 -0.04
CA PRO A 742 53.48 4.29 0.99
C PRO A 742 52.85 3.98 2.37
N ARG A 743 53.50 3.07 3.15
CA ARG A 743 53.40 2.92 4.63
C ARG A 743 54.82 3.13 5.27
N PRO A 744 55.14 2.80 6.56
CA PRO A 744 55.66 3.82 7.49
C PRO A 744 57.09 3.58 8.05
N GLY A 745 57.75 4.61 8.63
CA GLY A 745 59.06 4.44 9.30
C GLY A 745 59.70 5.67 10.00
N GLN A 746 59.63 5.68 11.33
CA GLN A 746 60.41 6.36 12.40
C GLN A 746 61.48 7.49 12.15
N SER A 747 61.37 8.56 12.96
CA SER A 747 62.40 9.16 13.89
C SER A 747 62.98 10.59 13.67
N HIS A 748 62.99 11.38 14.78
CA HIS A 748 63.81 12.57 15.17
C HIS A 748 63.87 13.82 14.24
N ARG A 749 63.72 15.11 14.66
CA ARG A 749 64.14 15.82 15.90
C ARG A 749 63.66 17.32 15.94
N ARG A 750 63.45 17.92 17.14
CA ARG A 750 63.41 19.39 17.56
C ARG A 750 62.27 20.32 17.01
N VAL A 751 61.32 20.86 17.79
CA VAL A 751 61.36 21.87 18.93
C VAL A 751 61.89 23.25 18.47
N PRO A 752 61.19 24.41 18.65
CA PRO A 752 60.57 24.98 19.89
C PRO A 752 59.13 25.55 19.72
N SER A 753 58.45 26.24 20.66
CA SER A 753 58.26 26.22 22.14
C SER A 753 57.59 27.55 22.59
N ALA A 754 56.44 27.52 23.28
CA ALA A 754 55.90 28.59 24.16
C ALA A 754 54.68 28.00 24.94
N ALA A 755 54.77 27.71 26.24
CA ALA A 755 54.54 28.59 27.40
C ALA A 755 53.03 28.85 27.66
N ALA A 756 52.39 28.16 28.62
CA ALA A 756 52.32 28.41 30.09
C ALA A 756 51.11 29.34 30.47
N SER A 757 50.39 29.18 31.59
CA SER A 757 50.82 28.81 32.95
C SER A 757 50.00 27.69 33.65
N SER A 758 49.44 27.90 34.86
CA SER A 758 49.50 26.89 35.95
C SER A 758 48.57 27.06 37.17
N HIS A 759 48.25 25.92 37.83
CA HIS A 759 47.78 25.73 39.24
C HIS A 759 46.32 26.15 39.57
N SER A 760 45.62 25.61 40.59
CA SER A 760 45.95 24.79 41.79
C SER A 760 45.01 23.55 41.94
N GLN A 761 45.39 22.37 42.48
CA GLN A 761 45.74 21.96 43.85
C GLN A 761 44.60 21.98 44.91
N GLN A 762 44.03 20.79 45.25
CA GLN A 762 43.84 20.22 46.61
C GLN A 762 43.22 18.80 46.52
N GLN A 763 43.96 17.75 46.94
CA GLN A 763 43.76 16.98 48.20
C GLN A 763 42.43 16.18 48.25
N SER A 764 42.37 14.87 47.94
CA SER A 764 42.95 13.66 48.60
C SER A 764 42.06 13.04 49.68
N HIS A 765 41.64 11.77 49.51
CA HIS A 765 41.89 10.65 50.45
C HIS A 765 41.30 9.31 49.96
N TRP A 766 42.09 8.24 50.06
CA TRP A 766 41.70 6.82 50.00
C TRP A 766 41.33 6.34 51.44
N PRO A 767 40.53 5.25 51.63
CA PRO A 767 41.12 3.90 51.66
C PRO A 767 40.21 2.75 51.16
N ALA A 768 40.83 1.59 50.87
CA ALA A 768 40.17 0.31 50.65
C ALA A 768 40.17 -0.56 51.93
N ARG A 769 39.11 -1.38 52.14
CA ARG A 769 39.12 -2.68 52.87
C ARG A 769 37.72 -3.33 52.87
N GLY A 770 37.66 -4.66 52.74
CA GLY A 770 36.49 -5.48 53.13
C GLY A 770 36.42 -5.70 54.64
N PRO A 771 35.44 -6.46 55.20
CA PRO A 771 35.27 -7.90 54.88
C PRO A 771 33.80 -8.40 54.84
N ALA A 772 33.59 -9.71 54.98
CA ALA A 772 32.31 -10.43 54.74
C ALA A 772 31.61 -10.97 56.01
N SER A 773 30.29 -11.19 55.92
CA SER A 773 29.44 -12.17 56.66
C SER A 773 27.97 -11.99 56.20
N SER A 774 27.20 -12.94 55.62
CA SER A 774 26.83 -14.34 55.96
C SER A 774 25.64 -14.48 56.92
N VAL A 775 24.90 -15.62 56.83
CA VAL A 775 23.69 -16.07 57.62
C VAL A 775 22.34 -15.65 57.01
N ALA A 776 21.31 -16.50 56.82
CA ALA A 776 21.16 -17.97 56.75
C ALA A 776 19.80 -18.27 56.05
N ALA A 777 19.72 -19.11 55.00
CA ALA A 777 19.60 -20.58 54.99
C ALA A 777 18.24 -21.17 55.43
N ARG A 778 17.60 -21.93 54.52
CA ARG A 778 16.79 -23.13 54.82
C ARG A 778 16.72 -24.09 53.60
N SER A 779 17.54 -25.14 53.67
CA SER A 779 17.45 -26.43 52.95
C SER A 779 16.21 -27.24 53.39
N ALA A 780 15.71 -28.31 52.75
CA ALA A 780 15.81 -28.99 51.44
C ALA A 780 14.79 -30.18 51.53
N PRO A 781 14.94 -31.38 50.91
CA PRO A 781 15.31 -31.77 49.54
C PRO A 781 14.21 -32.60 48.83
N ALA A 782 14.34 -32.85 47.51
CA ALA A 782 13.74 -34.03 46.87
C ALA A 782 14.62 -34.52 45.70
N THR A 783 14.82 -35.83 45.66
CA THR A 783 15.76 -36.65 44.89
C THR A 783 15.69 -36.58 43.36
N LEU A 784 16.84 -36.76 42.70
CA LEU A 784 16.93 -37.19 41.29
C LEU A 784 16.47 -38.64 41.14
N GLU A 785 15.78 -38.94 40.03
CA GLU A 785 15.91 -40.22 39.34
C GLU A 785 16.40 -40.00 37.90
N ARG A 786 17.26 -40.90 37.41
CA ARG A 786 17.72 -40.94 36.03
C ARG A 786 16.82 -41.87 35.23
N VAL A 787 16.22 -41.39 34.13
CA VAL A 787 15.56 -42.24 33.14
C VAL A 787 16.45 -42.34 31.89
N HIS A 788 16.66 -43.56 31.41
CA HIS A 788 17.50 -43.85 30.24
C HIS A 788 16.77 -43.53 28.92
N PRO A 789 17.48 -43.08 27.86
CA PRO A 789 16.86 -42.76 26.58
C PRO A 789 16.64 -44.01 25.71
N SER A 790 15.54 -44.73 25.94
CA SER A 790 15.12 -45.84 25.08
C SER A 790 13.61 -46.12 25.14
N GLN A 791 12.77 -45.09 24.99
CA GLN A 791 11.30 -45.23 24.90
C GLN A 791 10.60 -43.98 24.31
N LEU A 792 11.08 -43.50 23.15
CA LEU A 792 10.45 -42.42 22.36
C LEU A 792 10.46 -42.76 20.85
N ALA A 793 10.02 -43.99 20.51
CA ALA A 793 10.05 -44.49 19.14
C ALA A 793 8.82 -45.36 18.79
N GLU A 794 7.62 -45.01 19.28
CA GLU A 794 6.40 -45.82 18.99
C GLU A 794 5.06 -45.05 19.08
N VAL A 795 4.97 -43.82 18.55
CA VAL A 795 3.68 -43.11 18.30
C VAL A 795 3.65 -42.43 16.92
N ALA A 796 4.59 -42.74 16.02
CA ALA A 796 4.73 -42.08 14.71
C ALA A 796 4.56 -43.06 13.54
N LEU A 797 3.43 -43.78 13.47
CA LEU A 797 3.03 -44.61 12.32
C LEU A 797 1.49 -44.78 12.29
N ALA A 798 0.90 -44.66 11.08
CA ALA A 798 -0.54 -44.61 10.75
C ALA A 798 -1.26 -43.33 11.26
N VAL A 799 -1.98 -42.52 10.46
CA VAL A 799 -2.46 -42.57 9.05
C VAL A 799 -2.28 -41.15 8.46
N GLY A 800 -2.08 -40.89 7.15
CA GLY A 800 -2.09 -41.76 5.97
C GLY A 800 -1.35 -41.13 4.76
N SER A 801 -2.04 -40.98 3.61
CA SER A 801 -1.41 -40.59 2.32
C SER A 801 -1.95 -39.30 1.68
N GLY A 802 -1.05 -38.38 1.37
CA GLY A 802 -1.19 -37.31 0.37
C GLY A 802 0.21 -36.89 -0.07
N GLY A 803 0.63 -37.28 -1.28
CA GLY A 803 2.04 -37.40 -1.61
C GLY A 803 2.77 -36.08 -1.90
N VAL A 804 3.79 -35.76 -1.09
CA VAL A 804 4.89 -34.86 -1.49
C VAL A 804 6.19 -35.66 -1.46
N GLY A 805 6.73 -35.93 -2.65
CA GLY A 805 7.94 -36.76 -2.80
C GLY A 805 9.18 -36.06 -2.26
N ARG A 806 9.84 -36.67 -1.26
CA ARG A 806 11.24 -36.39 -0.95
C ARG A 806 12.11 -36.92 -2.09
N GLY A 807 12.76 -36.01 -2.81
CA GLY A 807 13.84 -36.30 -3.76
C GLY A 807 15.03 -35.39 -3.45
N GLY A 808 16.25 -35.94 -3.56
CA GLY A 808 17.47 -35.18 -3.31
C GLY A 808 17.76 -34.13 -4.39
N ALA A 809 18.78 -33.31 -4.15
CA ALA A 809 19.23 -32.27 -5.07
C ALA A 809 19.95 -32.85 -6.30
N GLU A 810 19.19 -33.38 -7.25
CA GLU A 810 19.58 -33.53 -8.65
C GLU A 810 18.50 -32.87 -9.52
N GLY A 811 18.92 -32.24 -10.62
CA GLY A 811 18.16 -31.20 -11.33
C GLY A 811 16.66 -31.45 -11.50
N ARG A 812 15.86 -30.72 -10.72
CA ARG A 812 14.51 -30.35 -11.18
C ARG A 812 14.69 -29.35 -12.31
N GLU A 813 14.11 -29.64 -13.47
CA GLU A 813 13.70 -28.58 -14.38
C GLU A 813 12.84 -27.60 -13.56
N LEU A 814 13.17 -26.31 -13.63
CA LEU A 814 12.34 -25.29 -13.01
C LEU A 814 10.98 -25.36 -13.72
N ASP A 815 9.90 -25.52 -12.94
CA ASP A 815 8.55 -25.39 -13.49
C ASP A 815 8.46 -24.05 -14.23
N PRO A 816 7.85 -24.00 -15.44
CA PRO A 816 7.81 -22.79 -16.24
C PRO A 816 7.15 -21.66 -15.46
N ASP A 817 7.71 -20.45 -15.56
CA ASP A 817 7.19 -19.27 -14.87
C ASP A 817 5.68 -19.11 -15.11
N PRO A 818 4.87 -18.80 -14.08
CA PRO A 818 3.44 -18.60 -14.24
C PRO A 818 3.16 -17.52 -15.30
N PRO A 819 2.08 -17.66 -16.09
CA PRO A 819 1.80 -16.74 -17.19
C PRO A 819 1.77 -15.30 -16.70
N GLY A 820 2.54 -14.43 -17.36
CA GLY A 820 2.65 -13.03 -16.99
C GLY A 820 3.57 -12.69 -15.81
N LEU A 821 4.36 -13.63 -15.27
CA LEU A 821 5.34 -13.40 -14.19
C LEU A 821 6.77 -13.79 -14.63
N THR A 822 7.81 -13.15 -14.08
CA THR A 822 9.20 -13.64 -14.08
C THR A 822 9.59 -14.02 -12.66
N LEU A 823 10.14 -15.21 -12.44
CA LEU A 823 10.77 -15.56 -11.18
C LEU A 823 12.03 -14.70 -10.96
N VAL A 824 12.14 -14.03 -9.80
CA VAL A 824 13.31 -13.21 -9.44
C VAL A 824 14.06 -13.69 -8.21
N ALA A 825 13.40 -14.43 -7.31
CA ALA A 825 14.06 -15.09 -6.19
C ALA A 825 13.30 -16.32 -5.71
N MET A 826 14.05 -17.30 -5.22
CA MET A 826 13.54 -18.48 -4.52
C MET A 826 13.89 -18.38 -3.03
N PRO A 827 13.05 -18.91 -2.12
CA PRO A 827 13.31 -18.86 -0.69
C PRO A 827 14.43 -19.81 -0.28
N ASP A 828 15.36 -19.32 0.55
CA ASP A 828 16.29 -20.19 1.29
C ASP A 828 15.60 -20.74 2.55
N TRP A 829 15.53 -22.07 2.66
CA TRP A 829 14.81 -22.76 3.73
C TRP A 829 15.47 -22.68 5.10
N ASP A 830 16.80 -22.55 5.16
CA ASP A 830 17.53 -22.50 6.43
C ASP A 830 17.63 -21.05 6.92
N GLU A 831 17.83 -20.07 6.03
CA GLU A 831 17.70 -18.65 6.38
C GLU A 831 16.25 -18.28 6.77
N TRP A 832 15.23 -18.85 6.11
CA TRP A 832 13.83 -18.64 6.50
C TRP A 832 13.57 -19.07 7.96
N ARG A 833 14.10 -20.24 8.37
CA ARG A 833 14.01 -20.71 9.76
C ARG A 833 14.73 -19.78 10.72
N TYR A 834 15.92 -19.30 10.34
CA TYR A 834 16.66 -18.33 11.13
C TYR A 834 15.84 -17.05 11.35
N TYR A 835 15.31 -16.44 10.30
CA TYR A 835 14.47 -15.24 10.41
C TYR A 835 13.17 -15.48 11.18
N THR A 836 12.52 -16.62 11.00
CA THR A 836 11.33 -16.99 11.79
C THR A 836 11.66 -17.08 13.29
N SER A 837 12.87 -17.52 13.65
CA SER A 837 13.37 -17.50 15.04
C SER A 837 13.70 -16.11 15.59
N MET A 838 13.83 -15.09 14.72
CA MET A 838 14.07 -13.70 15.12
C MET A 838 12.77 -12.91 15.37
N LEU A 839 11.65 -13.30 14.74
CA LEU A 839 10.39 -12.56 14.81
C LEU A 839 9.86 -12.35 16.26
N PRO A 840 9.91 -13.31 17.20
CA PRO A 840 9.41 -13.10 18.56
C PRO A 840 10.14 -11.96 19.29
N GLU A 841 11.47 -11.91 19.14
CA GLU A 841 12.33 -10.89 19.74
C GLU A 841 12.20 -9.55 19.00
N PHE A 842 12.05 -9.58 17.67
CA PHE A 842 11.71 -8.39 16.87
C PHE A 842 10.43 -7.72 17.36
N VAL A 843 9.34 -8.48 17.59
CA VAL A 843 8.09 -7.95 18.14
C VAL A 843 8.28 -7.37 19.55
N ARG A 844 9.10 -8.01 20.38
CA ARG A 844 9.43 -7.49 21.72
C ARG A 844 10.10 -6.11 21.61
N LEU A 845 11.11 -5.99 20.76
CA LEU A 845 11.85 -4.74 20.53
C LEU A 845 11.00 -3.65 19.87
N GLU A 846 10.22 -3.97 18.83
CA GLU A 846 9.26 -3.06 18.18
C GLU A 846 8.29 -2.48 19.22
N ARG A 847 7.65 -3.34 20.03
CA ARG A 847 6.72 -2.90 21.10
C ARG A 847 7.41 -2.10 22.20
N SER A 848 8.64 -2.47 22.60
CA SER A 848 9.43 -1.73 23.58
C SER A 848 9.80 -0.33 23.11
N ALA A 849 10.22 -0.19 21.85
CA ALA A 849 10.53 1.09 21.22
C ALA A 849 9.30 1.99 21.11
N LEU A 850 8.18 1.46 20.60
CA LEU A 850 6.93 2.23 20.46
C LEU A 850 6.38 2.74 21.81
N LYS A 851 6.56 1.95 22.89
CA LYS A 851 6.16 2.31 24.25
C LYS A 851 7.17 3.20 25.00
N GLY A 852 8.33 3.52 24.42
CA GLY A 852 9.33 4.39 25.03
C GLY A 852 10.03 3.75 26.23
N LEU A 853 10.08 2.41 26.28
CA LEU A 853 10.67 1.64 27.37
C LEU A 853 12.19 1.44 27.21
N VAL A 854 12.76 1.82 26.05
CA VAL A 854 14.17 1.59 25.66
C VAL A 854 14.67 2.72 24.76
#